data_AF-A0A8H7AVM6-F1
#
_entry.id   AF-A0A8H7AVM6-F1
#
_cell.length_a   1.000
_cell.length_b   1.000
_cell.length_c   1.000
_cell.angle_alpha   90.00
_cell.angle_beta   90.00
_cell.angle_gamma   90.00
#
_symmetry.space_group_name_H-M   'P 1'
#
loop_
_entity.id
_entity.type
_entity.pdbx_description
1 polymer ?
#
loop_
_entity_poly.entity_id
_entity_poly.type
_entity_poly.pdbx_seq_one_letter_code
_entity_poly.pdbx_strand_id
1 'polypeptide(L)'
;MMASKVLTPRDTNAQVKPVPSPEKGLEKKDAKSLDYHRRVLQSRLDSEPEQKFVSPSDEIMSPATQKLQAFKTKHAMKKSKPQTLFKKTSSKNLESNKGSGTLICIFAPTHTMTQPSSDEKALEEEIENLERRLHDAKARLNPDNVAATPSSPANDAALHALLLLADSALPLGSFAFSSGLESYLAHHKPSPPSASQLPAFHTFLRLSLSSLASTSLPYVLAGYRHPEDIETLDNDFDASTPCTVARRASIAQGRALLAVWDRSFRTQYNTPKDHASQDAMHGTMSSEAAISALKSFSAALRTSELVNVHLAPLWGLVTSILAVPLQQAAYLFLFSHARTVVSAAVRASVMGPYQAQAVLASAELQERIRGLVDEGWDKTVQDAGQSVPVMDLWVGRHEKLAGTMFDLDFNKWLLVTIFPDFFNSAVQSRVNEAVLKFPWIQRFASVGDSYSAGLGSGDRLDWLCSRYAQSYPNILQASLLGDNPNRTHQFLACSGATSTEILEKQIPALQDNLDLLTMSAGGNDIGLTPILSNCVYQFYMSAEDSCRQAIDEARTKIANETELYHNVTLLIEAAKPKMNLEHGIIYYTGYAGFFGTDDQTCDNVTWAVWKDVEWTKQYLKRELRLELNNMVHNVNTILSKAVRDAGPNVRFIDYDAHISAARGRYCEKDVLEPDPNRLGLAFYEWNTVDTGENKTALQNRTGDDVPKHSFQGGIARDINKTLEQHPDWTFDPDKGFVNKTKGGKDGGIQGEGWLGDSIHWLLPDSYKRVFHLRPKGHAIVARLVVEDLQRHGPRSQEGEVEEL
;
A
#
# COMPACT_ATOMS: atom_id res chain seq x y z
N MET A 1 -43.67 -54.85 -2.25
CA MET A 1 -43.88 -55.99 -1.34
C MET A 1 -42.66 -56.12 -0.42
N MET A 2 -42.78 -56.93 0.63
CA MET A 2 -41.74 -57.56 1.48
C MET A 2 -40.35 -57.76 0.84
N ALA A 3 -39.21 -57.79 1.56
CA ALA A 3 -38.97 -57.57 3.00
C ALA A 3 -37.46 -57.36 3.35
N SER A 4 -37.22 -57.09 4.64
CA SER A 4 -35.97 -56.83 5.37
C SER A 4 -34.92 -57.96 5.46
N LYS A 5 -33.64 -57.56 5.67
CA LYS A 5 -32.69 -57.97 6.74
C LYS A 5 -31.31 -57.29 6.49
N VAL A 6 -30.51 -56.71 7.40
CA VAL A 6 -30.24 -56.84 8.86
C VAL A 6 -28.94 -57.64 9.17
N LEU A 7 -27.85 -56.85 9.38
CA LEU A 7 -26.69 -57.03 10.28
C LEU A 7 -25.52 -58.05 10.04
N THR A 8 -24.33 -57.49 9.71
CA THR A 8 -22.99 -57.71 10.36
C THR A 8 -22.26 -59.08 10.27
N PRO A 9 -20.97 -59.22 10.70
CA PRO A 9 -19.74 -58.44 10.40
C PRO A 9 -18.51 -59.35 10.09
N ARG A 10 -17.26 -58.82 10.15
CA ARG A 10 -15.92 -59.51 10.25
C ARG A 10 -15.37 -60.17 8.97
N ASP A 11 -14.05 -60.41 8.80
CA ASP A 11 -12.82 -59.89 9.48
C ASP A 11 -11.60 -59.84 8.50
N THR A 12 -10.40 -59.50 9.00
CA THR A 12 -9.17 -59.18 8.21
C THR A 12 -8.34 -60.35 7.61
N ASN A 13 -7.52 -60.00 6.60
CA ASN A 13 -6.19 -60.53 6.19
C ASN A 13 -6.00 -61.74 5.24
N ALA A 14 -5.19 -61.49 4.18
CA ALA A 14 -4.28 -62.41 3.42
C ALA A 14 -4.87 -63.56 2.55
N GLN A 15 -4.27 -64.03 1.43
CA GLN A 15 -3.21 -63.55 0.50
C GLN A 15 -3.23 -64.39 -0.83
N VAL A 16 -2.30 -64.09 -1.78
CA VAL A 16 -1.81 -64.95 -2.92
C VAL A 16 -2.52 -64.83 -4.31
N LYS A 17 -1.75 -65.10 -5.39
CA LYS A 17 -2.03 -65.03 -6.86
C LYS A 17 -2.16 -66.49 -7.46
N PRO A 18 -2.12 -66.82 -8.80
CA PRO A 18 -2.01 -66.02 -10.05
C PRO A 18 -2.83 -66.45 -11.34
N VAL A 19 -3.16 -65.44 -12.18
CA VAL A 19 -2.96 -65.29 -13.66
C VAL A 19 -2.77 -66.54 -14.56
N PRO A 20 -3.58 -66.75 -15.64
CA PRO A 20 -3.25 -66.31 -17.04
C PRO A 20 -4.44 -65.79 -17.89
N SER A 21 -4.38 -64.62 -18.57
CA SER A 21 -3.92 -64.35 -19.97
C SER A 21 -5.00 -64.59 -21.08
N PRO A 22 -4.95 -64.02 -22.31
CA PRO A 22 -3.93 -63.12 -22.92
C PRO A 22 -4.46 -61.83 -23.65
N GLU A 23 -3.52 -60.94 -24.05
CA GLU A 23 -3.44 -60.12 -25.30
C GLU A 23 -4.67 -59.38 -25.90
N LYS A 24 -4.60 -58.14 -26.41
CA LYS A 24 -3.51 -57.19 -26.82
C LYS A 24 -4.01 -55.73 -26.59
N GLY A 25 -3.22 -54.66 -26.70
CA GLY A 25 -1.78 -54.50 -27.00
C GLY A 25 -1.51 -53.27 -27.90
N LEU A 26 -0.73 -52.28 -27.43
CA LEU A 26 -0.27 -51.08 -28.18
C LEU A 26 1.10 -50.60 -27.61
N GLU A 27 1.78 -49.70 -28.32
CA GLU A 27 3.25 -49.52 -28.22
C GLU A 27 3.78 -48.72 -27.00
N LYS A 28 5.06 -48.94 -26.66
CA LYS A 28 5.76 -48.30 -25.54
C LYS A 28 6.60 -47.10 -25.98
N LYS A 29 6.72 -46.10 -25.10
CA LYS A 29 7.89 -45.21 -25.01
C LYS A 29 8.56 -45.39 -23.65
N ASP A 30 9.89 -45.27 -23.59
CA ASP A 30 10.69 -45.80 -22.49
C ASP A 30 10.62 -44.99 -21.19
N ALA A 31 10.20 -45.66 -20.11
CA ALA A 31 10.43 -45.20 -18.74
C ALA A 31 11.90 -45.48 -18.36
N LYS A 32 12.69 -44.41 -18.17
CA LYS A 32 14.12 -44.53 -17.85
C LYS A 32 14.33 -44.95 -16.38
N SER A 33 15.27 -45.87 -16.15
CA SER A 33 15.60 -46.41 -14.82
C SER A 33 16.10 -45.33 -13.84
N LEU A 34 15.92 -45.56 -12.54
CA LEU A 34 16.48 -44.73 -11.46
C LEU A 34 18.00 -44.52 -11.58
N ASP A 35 18.75 -45.47 -12.14
CA ASP A 35 20.20 -45.31 -12.33
C ASP A 35 20.55 -44.36 -13.49
N TYR A 36 19.63 -44.07 -14.42
CA TYR A 36 19.78 -42.95 -15.35
C TYR A 36 19.69 -41.62 -14.58
N HIS A 37 18.73 -41.49 -13.66
CA HIS A 37 18.60 -40.30 -12.81
C HIS A 37 19.80 -40.11 -11.87
N ARG A 38 20.36 -41.20 -11.31
CA ARG A 38 21.65 -41.12 -10.56
C ARG A 38 22.79 -40.61 -11.43
N ARG A 39 22.97 -41.16 -12.65
CA ARG A 39 24.06 -40.73 -13.55
C ARG A 39 23.91 -39.27 -13.99
N VAL A 40 22.68 -38.80 -14.23
CA VAL A 40 22.40 -37.39 -14.57
C VAL A 40 22.60 -36.45 -13.37
N LEU A 41 22.34 -36.91 -12.14
CA LEU A 41 22.68 -36.15 -10.93
C LEU A 41 24.20 -36.08 -10.74
N GLN A 42 24.89 -37.21 -10.92
CA GLN A 42 26.34 -37.31 -10.74
C GLN A 42 27.10 -36.49 -11.79
N SER A 43 26.69 -36.52 -13.07
CA SER A 43 27.29 -35.66 -14.09
C SER A 43 27.02 -34.16 -13.90
N ARG A 44 26.07 -33.77 -13.03
CA ARG A 44 25.88 -32.37 -12.58
C ARG A 44 26.73 -32.01 -11.36
N LEU A 45 27.03 -32.97 -10.49
CA LEU A 45 27.97 -32.78 -9.38
C LEU A 45 29.42 -32.70 -9.89
N ASP A 46 29.77 -33.56 -10.86
CA ASP A 46 31.11 -33.62 -11.47
C ASP A 46 31.41 -32.45 -12.44
N SER A 47 30.54 -31.43 -12.54
CA SER A 47 30.68 -30.30 -13.47
C SER A 47 30.59 -28.89 -12.85
N GLU A 48 30.51 -28.75 -11.52
CA GLU A 48 30.76 -27.48 -10.83
C GLU A 48 32.19 -27.39 -10.25
N PRO A 49 32.89 -26.24 -10.36
CA PRO A 49 34.14 -26.01 -9.65
C PRO A 49 33.87 -25.76 -8.16
N GLU A 50 34.84 -26.10 -7.29
CA GLU A 50 34.69 -26.08 -5.82
C GLU A 50 34.13 -24.75 -5.28
N GLN A 51 32.92 -24.81 -4.70
CA GLN A 51 32.29 -23.66 -4.07
C GLN A 51 33.00 -23.29 -2.77
N LYS A 52 33.86 -22.26 -2.84
CA LYS A 52 34.48 -21.64 -1.68
C LYS A 52 33.43 -20.82 -0.93
N PHE A 53 33.12 -21.18 0.32
CA PHE A 53 32.05 -20.54 1.11
C PHE A 53 32.27 -19.02 1.25
N VAL A 54 31.25 -18.25 0.90
CA VAL A 54 31.18 -16.78 0.92
C VAL A 54 29.89 -16.40 1.66
N SER A 55 29.93 -15.35 2.49
CA SER A 55 28.78 -14.93 3.30
C SER A 55 27.73 -14.21 2.44
N PRO A 56 26.42 -14.34 2.72
CA PRO A 56 25.37 -13.52 2.11
C PRO A 56 25.55 -12.00 2.28
N SER A 57 26.50 -11.55 3.13
CA SER A 57 26.87 -10.14 3.28
C SER A 57 27.95 -9.66 2.29
N ASP A 58 28.73 -10.57 1.69
CA ASP A 58 29.98 -10.21 0.99
C ASP A 58 29.76 -9.64 -0.42
N GLU A 59 28.61 -9.93 -1.05
CA GLU A 59 28.24 -9.39 -2.37
C GLU A 59 27.38 -8.10 -2.30
N ILE A 60 26.91 -7.70 -1.10
CA ILE A 60 26.00 -6.55 -0.94
C ILE A 60 26.77 -5.22 -1.00
N MET A 61 27.11 -4.79 -2.22
CA MET A 61 27.71 -3.48 -2.46
C MET A 61 26.67 -2.36 -2.33
N SER A 62 26.98 -1.35 -1.51
CA SER A 62 26.14 -0.15 -1.40
C SER A 62 25.92 0.55 -2.75
N PRO A 63 24.83 1.31 -2.95
CA PRO A 63 24.61 2.10 -4.18
C PRO A 63 25.73 3.11 -4.47
N ALA A 64 26.46 3.56 -3.45
CA ALA A 64 27.67 4.37 -3.63
C ALA A 64 28.84 3.53 -4.14
N THR A 65 29.04 2.32 -3.60
CA THR A 65 30.07 1.37 -4.03
C THR A 65 29.87 0.92 -5.48
N GLN A 66 28.64 0.54 -5.87
CA GLN A 66 28.30 0.20 -7.26
C GLN A 66 28.60 1.35 -8.22
N LYS A 67 28.17 2.58 -7.89
CA LYS A 67 28.49 3.78 -8.70
C LYS A 67 30.00 4.03 -8.77
N LEU A 68 30.74 3.85 -7.68
CA LEU A 68 32.19 4.01 -7.65
C LEU A 68 32.91 2.94 -8.49
N GLN A 69 32.40 1.70 -8.54
CA GLN A 69 32.95 0.62 -9.35
C GLN A 69 32.67 0.83 -10.85
N ALA A 70 31.44 1.22 -11.21
CA ALA A 70 31.07 1.62 -12.57
C ALA A 70 31.82 2.89 -13.06
N PHE A 71 32.21 3.78 -12.14
CA PHE A 71 33.07 4.92 -12.45
C PHE A 71 34.54 4.48 -12.65
N LYS A 72 35.05 3.56 -11.84
CA LYS A 72 36.40 2.99 -11.97
C LYS A 72 36.60 2.23 -13.27
N THR A 73 35.65 1.40 -13.71
CA THR A 73 35.74 0.69 -15.00
C THR A 73 35.70 1.65 -16.19
N LYS A 74 34.93 2.74 -16.12
CA LYS A 74 34.97 3.82 -17.13
C LYS A 74 36.27 4.64 -17.16
N HIS A 75 37.02 4.70 -16.06
CA HIS A 75 38.25 5.52 -15.95
C HIS A 75 39.58 4.76 -16.04
N ALA A 76 39.57 3.52 -16.53
CA ALA A 76 40.79 2.70 -16.71
C ALA A 76 41.85 3.28 -17.69
N MET A 77 41.58 4.41 -18.37
CA MET A 77 42.54 5.10 -19.24
C MET A 77 42.65 6.62 -18.97
N LYS A 78 43.24 7.01 -17.82
CA LYS A 78 44.36 8.00 -17.75
C LYS A 78 44.87 8.19 -16.31
N LYS A 79 46.17 8.49 -16.16
CA LYS A 79 46.89 8.55 -14.88
C LYS A 79 46.94 9.97 -14.29
N SER A 80 46.84 10.09 -12.96
CA SER A 80 47.82 10.78 -12.08
C SER A 80 47.38 10.73 -10.61
N LYS A 81 48.31 10.99 -9.68
CA LYS A 81 48.09 11.07 -8.22
C LYS A 81 48.54 12.45 -7.68
N PRO A 82 48.09 12.89 -6.49
CA PRO A 82 48.11 14.31 -6.09
C PRO A 82 49.38 14.74 -5.33
N GLN A 83 49.46 16.04 -5.02
CA GLN A 83 50.30 16.59 -3.95
C GLN A 83 49.47 17.40 -2.95
N THR A 84 50.04 17.60 -1.76
CA THR A 84 49.45 18.26 -0.57
C THR A 84 50.02 19.66 -0.37
N LEU A 85 49.39 20.49 0.46
CA LEU A 85 50.08 21.60 1.15
C LEU A 85 49.30 22.12 2.38
N PHE A 86 50.01 22.23 3.51
CA PHE A 86 49.60 22.93 4.75
C PHE A 86 50.55 24.11 4.99
N LYS A 87 50.03 25.29 5.39
CA LYS A 87 50.65 26.31 6.29
C LYS A 87 49.62 27.45 6.49
N LYS A 88 49.30 27.88 7.74
CA LYS A 88 49.98 28.87 8.62
C LYS A 88 49.89 30.33 8.08
N THR A 89 49.72 31.39 8.87
CA THR A 89 49.92 31.63 10.34
C THR A 89 48.98 32.80 10.79
N SER A 90 48.49 32.90 12.05
CA SER A 90 49.03 33.69 13.20
C SER A 90 49.21 35.21 12.95
N SER A 91 49.05 36.18 13.87
CA SER A 91 48.99 36.23 15.36
C SER A 91 48.09 37.43 15.84
N LYS A 92 48.08 38.05 17.05
CA LYS A 92 48.78 37.97 18.37
C LYS A 92 48.05 38.85 19.47
N ASN A 93 48.12 38.47 20.76
CA ASN A 93 48.31 39.32 22.00
C ASN A 93 47.31 40.46 22.42
N LEU A 94 47.16 40.90 23.71
CA LEU A 94 47.62 40.45 25.06
C LEU A 94 47.07 41.37 26.22
N GLU A 95 46.91 40.83 27.47
CA GLU A 95 46.78 41.53 28.81
C GLU A 95 45.54 42.45 29.06
N SER A 96 45.08 42.83 30.28
CA SER A 96 45.17 42.35 31.70
C SER A 96 44.29 43.24 32.63
N ASN A 97 44.01 43.03 33.94
CA ASN A 97 43.77 41.86 34.84
C ASN A 97 43.43 42.40 36.30
N LYS A 98 42.78 41.60 37.17
CA LYS A 98 42.40 41.81 38.62
C LYS A 98 41.13 42.65 38.89
N GLY A 99 40.32 42.38 39.93
CA GLY A 99 40.26 41.23 40.87
C GLY A 99 39.73 41.54 42.28
N SER A 100 39.19 40.52 42.99
CA SER A 100 38.69 40.52 44.39
C SER A 100 37.32 41.20 44.65
N GLY A 101 36.43 40.72 45.55
CA GLY A 101 36.38 39.46 46.33
C GLY A 101 35.37 39.49 47.51
N THR A 102 35.08 38.32 48.12
CA THR A 102 34.52 38.11 49.50
C THR A 102 33.10 38.67 49.78
N LEU A 103 32.00 37.90 49.84
CA LEU A 103 31.58 36.84 50.78
C LEU A 103 31.20 37.32 52.21
N ILE A 104 29.95 37.08 52.65
CA ILE A 104 29.51 36.49 53.96
C ILE A 104 27.97 36.50 54.08
N CYS A 105 27.40 35.54 54.82
CA CYS A 105 25.96 35.27 54.98
C CYS A 105 25.31 36.06 56.15
N ILE A 106 24.01 35.84 56.44
CA ILE A 106 23.49 35.27 57.72
C ILE A 106 21.97 35.55 57.96
N PHE A 107 21.25 34.50 58.45
CA PHE A 107 19.93 34.40 59.12
C PHE A 107 18.63 35.10 58.62
N ALA A 108 17.55 34.31 58.62
CA ALA A 108 16.15 34.74 58.80
C ALA A 108 15.78 34.76 60.30
N PRO A 109 14.63 35.33 60.73
CA PRO A 109 13.47 34.45 60.94
C PRO A 109 12.06 35.06 60.73
N THR A 110 11.10 34.17 60.47
CA THR A 110 9.64 34.20 60.79
C THR A 110 8.93 35.52 61.18
N HIS A 111 7.81 35.84 60.51
CA HIS A 111 6.47 35.76 61.15
C HIS A 111 5.25 35.80 60.20
N THR A 112 4.25 34.95 60.52
CA THR A 112 2.78 35.00 60.28
C THR A 112 2.11 35.67 59.06
N MET A 113 1.06 34.99 58.57
CA MET A 113 0.24 35.29 57.39
C MET A 113 -0.60 36.58 57.45
N THR A 114 -0.71 37.23 56.28
CA THR A 114 -1.96 37.80 55.73
C THR A 114 -2.07 37.34 54.27
N GLN A 115 -3.27 37.04 53.76
CA GLN A 115 -3.42 36.72 52.33
C GLN A 115 -3.47 38.02 51.51
N PRO A 116 -2.65 38.18 50.45
CA PRO A 116 -2.75 39.31 49.54
C PRO A 116 -4.03 39.25 48.71
N SER A 117 -4.50 40.41 48.27
CA SER A 117 -5.57 40.57 47.29
C SER A 117 -5.18 40.07 45.90
N SER A 118 -6.15 39.93 44.99
CA SER A 118 -5.91 39.48 43.61
C SER A 118 -4.89 40.36 42.87
N ASP A 119 -4.91 41.66 43.14
CA ASP A 119 -4.07 42.64 42.45
C ASP A 119 -2.65 42.68 43.06
N GLU A 120 -2.51 42.44 44.36
CA GLU A 120 -1.19 42.25 44.99
C GLU A 120 -0.48 41.02 44.42
N LYS A 121 -1.17 39.90 44.23
CA LYS A 121 -0.57 38.71 43.58
C LYS A 121 -0.12 38.98 42.15
N ALA A 122 -0.93 39.68 41.36
CA ALA A 122 -0.56 40.05 40.00
C ALA A 122 0.68 40.97 39.98
N LEU A 123 0.82 41.86 40.97
CA LEU A 123 1.99 42.71 41.14
C LEU A 123 3.20 41.93 41.68
N GLU A 124 3.02 40.94 42.55
CA GLU A 124 4.09 40.03 43.01
C GLU A 124 4.64 39.20 41.82
N GLU A 125 3.76 38.65 40.98
CA GLU A 125 4.13 37.92 39.76
C GLU A 125 4.78 38.83 38.69
N GLU A 126 4.30 40.08 38.53
CA GLU A 126 4.94 41.06 37.64
C GLU A 126 6.32 41.48 38.18
N ILE A 127 6.47 41.68 39.49
CA ILE A 127 7.76 41.97 40.12
C ILE A 127 8.72 40.79 39.95
N GLU A 128 8.30 39.55 40.21
CA GLU A 128 9.19 38.39 40.03
C GLU A 128 9.61 38.23 38.56
N ASN A 129 8.70 38.44 37.60
CA ASN A 129 8.99 38.45 36.18
C ASN A 129 9.99 39.57 35.80
N LEU A 130 9.79 40.78 36.31
CA LEU A 130 10.70 41.91 36.10
C LEU A 130 12.07 41.69 36.74
N GLU A 131 12.15 41.09 37.93
CA GLU A 131 13.41 40.72 38.58
C GLU A 131 14.13 39.60 37.84
N ARG A 132 13.42 38.57 37.38
CA ARG A 132 13.96 37.46 36.58
C ARG A 132 14.51 37.98 35.24
N ARG A 133 13.79 38.88 34.57
CA ARG A 133 14.24 39.60 33.36
C ARG A 133 15.42 40.55 33.64
N LEU A 134 15.44 41.21 34.80
CA LEU A 134 16.56 42.06 35.22
C LEU A 134 17.80 41.24 35.56
N HIS A 135 17.64 40.03 36.10
CA HIS A 135 18.73 39.09 36.36
C HIS A 135 19.36 38.61 35.05
N ASP A 136 18.55 38.16 34.09
CA ASP A 136 19.02 37.77 32.76
C ASP A 136 19.65 38.95 31.99
N ALA A 137 19.04 40.14 32.04
CA ALA A 137 19.65 41.35 31.50
C ALA A 137 21.01 41.69 32.13
N LYS A 138 21.16 41.54 33.46
CA LYS A 138 22.44 41.72 34.17
C LYS A 138 23.47 40.63 33.80
N ALA A 139 23.04 39.38 33.61
CA ALA A 139 23.90 38.30 33.14
C ALA A 139 24.44 38.58 31.72
N ARG A 140 23.58 39.09 30.82
CA ARG A 140 23.97 39.53 29.47
C ARG A 140 24.87 40.78 29.45
N LEU A 141 24.86 41.59 30.52
CA LEU A 141 25.59 42.86 30.61
C LEU A 141 26.96 42.73 31.28
N ASN A 142 27.37 41.55 31.73
CA ASN A 142 28.59 41.33 32.52
C ASN A 142 29.52 40.29 31.84
N PRO A 143 30.43 40.69 30.92
CA PRO A 143 31.10 39.75 30.01
C PRO A 143 32.13 38.82 30.65
N ASP A 144 32.71 39.19 31.78
CA ASP A 144 34.00 38.66 32.27
C ASP A 144 33.90 37.38 33.14
N ASN A 145 32.91 36.53 32.91
CA ASN A 145 32.78 35.24 33.62
C ASN A 145 32.61 34.02 32.70
N VAL A 146 32.95 34.14 31.41
CA VAL A 146 33.03 32.99 30.47
C VAL A 146 34.37 32.26 30.64
N ALA A 147 34.54 31.60 31.79
CA ALA A 147 35.70 30.76 32.09
C ALA A 147 35.36 29.46 32.86
N ALA A 148 34.09 29.06 32.88
CA ALA A 148 33.78 27.64 33.02
C ALA A 148 34.23 26.94 31.72
N THR A 149 35.21 26.02 31.83
CA THR A 149 35.55 25.08 30.76
C THR A 149 34.30 24.37 30.24
N PRO A 150 34.23 23.96 28.95
CA PRO A 150 33.04 23.35 28.36
C PRO A 150 32.52 22.23 29.26
N SER A 151 31.23 22.33 29.61
CA SER A 151 30.64 21.75 30.82
C SER A 151 30.50 20.23 30.73
N SER A 152 31.62 19.53 30.93
CA SER A 152 31.83 18.10 30.72
C SER A 152 31.70 17.70 29.23
N PRO A 153 32.29 16.57 28.78
CA PRO A 153 31.59 15.78 27.77
C PRO A 153 30.17 15.52 28.28
N ALA A 154 29.14 15.62 27.43
CA ALA A 154 27.84 15.08 27.78
C ALA A 154 28.06 13.62 28.18
N ASN A 155 27.75 13.27 29.44
CA ASN A 155 28.06 11.97 30.06
C ASN A 155 27.94 10.86 29.03
N ASP A 156 28.97 10.02 28.85
CA ASP A 156 29.07 9.14 27.67
C ASP A 156 27.81 8.29 27.46
N ALA A 157 27.09 7.93 28.54
CA ALA A 157 25.76 7.31 28.49
C ALA A 157 24.66 8.18 27.83
N ALA A 158 24.58 9.47 28.16
CA ALA A 158 23.65 10.43 27.56
C ALA A 158 24.01 10.75 26.10
N LEU A 159 25.31 10.86 25.76
CA LEU A 159 25.75 10.96 24.37
C LEU A 159 25.41 9.69 23.57
N HIS A 160 25.60 8.52 24.17
CA HIS A 160 25.20 7.23 23.57
C HIS A 160 23.68 7.14 23.39
N ALA A 161 22.88 7.53 24.39
CA ALA A 161 21.43 7.60 24.28
C ALA A 161 20.96 8.56 23.18
N LEU A 162 21.59 9.73 23.04
CA LEU A 162 21.33 10.65 21.93
C LEU A 162 21.65 10.02 20.58
N LEU A 163 22.76 9.27 20.44
CA LEU A 163 23.11 8.59 19.19
C LEU A 163 22.13 7.45 18.85
N LEU A 164 21.66 6.69 19.84
CA LEU A 164 20.64 5.66 19.65
C LEU A 164 19.29 6.27 19.23
N LEU A 165 18.84 7.32 19.91
CA LEU A 165 17.61 8.04 19.58
C LEU A 165 17.71 8.78 18.24
N ALA A 166 18.92 9.18 17.84
CA ALA A 166 19.21 9.80 16.55
C ALA A 166 19.45 8.79 15.41
N ASP A 167 19.38 7.47 15.64
CA ASP A 167 19.48 6.50 14.56
C ASP A 167 18.26 6.59 13.62
N SER A 168 18.47 6.36 12.33
CA SER A 168 17.42 6.18 11.32
C SER A 168 16.81 4.78 11.35
N ALA A 169 17.51 3.81 11.94
CA ALA A 169 17.03 2.44 12.16
C ALA A 169 16.26 2.26 13.48
N LEU A 170 16.15 3.30 14.31
CA LEU A 170 15.32 3.29 15.53
C LEU A 170 13.87 2.92 15.13
N PRO A 171 13.28 1.82 15.63
CA PRO A 171 12.11 1.20 15.01
C PRO A 171 10.77 1.85 15.40
N LEU A 172 10.70 3.18 15.32
CA LEU A 172 9.47 3.97 15.55
C LEU A 172 8.53 4.01 14.33
N GLY A 173 8.93 3.41 13.20
CA GLY A 173 8.21 3.54 11.92
C GLY A 173 8.27 4.92 11.28
N SER A 174 9.02 5.89 11.85
CA SER A 174 9.06 7.30 11.40
C SER A 174 9.37 7.47 9.90
N PHE A 175 10.15 6.57 9.30
CA PHE A 175 10.41 6.57 7.86
C PHE A 175 9.12 6.53 7.02
N ALA A 176 8.08 5.81 7.46
CA ALA A 176 6.81 5.65 6.74
C ALA A 176 5.89 6.88 6.78
N PHE A 177 6.33 8.02 7.31
CA PHE A 177 5.53 9.24 7.40
C PHE A 177 6.19 10.37 6.60
N SER A 178 5.37 11.20 5.95
CA SER A 178 5.79 12.41 5.22
C SER A 178 5.23 13.71 5.81
N SER A 179 4.46 13.61 6.91
CA SER A 179 3.91 14.72 7.67
C SER A 179 3.11 15.75 6.84
N GLY A 180 2.48 15.31 5.75
CA GLY A 180 1.69 16.16 4.84
C GLY A 180 2.46 16.72 3.64
N LEU A 181 3.76 16.46 3.50
CA LEU A 181 4.61 16.97 2.41
C LEU A 181 4.04 16.62 1.02
N GLU A 182 3.50 15.42 0.85
CA GLU A 182 2.96 14.95 -0.44
C GLU A 182 1.71 15.75 -0.85
N SER A 183 0.80 16.03 0.08
CA SER A 183 -0.35 16.92 -0.18
C SER A 183 0.12 18.34 -0.49
N TYR A 184 1.08 18.86 0.28
CA TYR A 184 1.65 20.18 0.03
C TYR A 184 2.26 20.29 -1.38
N LEU A 185 3.13 19.35 -1.78
CA LEU A 185 3.78 19.35 -3.10
C LEU A 185 2.78 19.14 -4.25
N ALA A 186 1.72 18.36 -4.03
CA ALA A 186 0.66 18.17 -5.01
C ALA A 186 -0.13 19.47 -5.27
N HIS A 187 -0.27 20.34 -4.26
CA HIS A 187 -0.92 21.64 -4.37
C HIS A 187 0.02 22.78 -4.80
N HIS A 188 1.32 22.67 -4.54
CA HIS A 188 2.34 23.67 -4.92
C HIS A 188 3.21 23.18 -6.09
N LYS A 189 2.58 22.62 -7.13
CA LYS A 189 3.25 22.30 -8.39
C LYS A 189 3.66 23.60 -9.10
N PRO A 190 4.94 23.81 -9.42
CA PRO A 190 5.38 25.06 -10.03
C PRO A 190 4.96 25.13 -11.51
N SER A 191 4.81 26.36 -12.00
CA SER A 191 4.58 26.65 -13.43
C SER A 191 5.78 27.45 -13.96
N PRO A 192 6.46 27.02 -15.04
CA PRO A 192 6.21 25.79 -15.81
C PRO A 192 6.58 24.51 -15.03
N PRO A 193 6.05 23.33 -15.44
CA PRO A 193 6.27 22.05 -14.74
C PRO A 193 7.72 21.55 -14.65
N SER A 194 8.65 22.19 -15.36
CA SER A 194 10.09 21.90 -15.33
C SER A 194 10.86 22.64 -14.23
N ALA A 195 10.23 23.56 -13.50
CA ALA A 195 10.85 24.29 -12.41
C ALA A 195 11.01 23.42 -11.14
N SER A 196 12.05 23.69 -10.34
CA SER A 196 12.35 22.90 -9.15
C SER A 196 11.34 23.12 -8.02
N GLN A 197 10.89 22.03 -7.39
CA GLN A 197 10.07 22.08 -6.17
C GLN A 197 10.87 22.37 -4.88
N LEU A 198 12.19 22.51 -4.96
CA LEU A 198 13.05 22.75 -3.80
C LEU A 198 12.65 23.99 -2.95
N PRO A 199 12.28 25.15 -3.50
CA PRO A 199 11.83 26.30 -2.71
C PRO A 199 10.51 26.03 -1.97
N ALA A 200 9.61 25.25 -2.57
CA ALA A 200 8.37 24.83 -1.94
C ALA A 200 8.67 23.89 -0.76
N PHE A 201 9.59 22.94 -0.94
CA PHE A 201 10.07 22.09 0.16
C PHE A 201 10.66 22.90 1.33
N HIS A 202 11.54 23.88 1.08
CA HIS A 202 12.11 24.71 2.15
C HIS A 202 11.03 25.50 2.90
N THR A 203 10.01 25.97 2.19
CA THR A 203 8.84 26.63 2.79
C THR A 203 8.07 25.66 3.68
N PHE A 204 7.76 24.45 3.18
CA PHE A 204 7.08 23.41 3.93
C PHE A 204 7.86 22.97 5.19
N LEU A 205 9.17 22.73 5.08
CA LEU A 205 10.00 22.31 6.22
C LEU A 205 9.96 23.33 7.36
N ARG A 206 10.04 24.62 7.04
CA ARG A 206 9.91 25.73 8.01
C ARG A 206 8.51 25.77 8.65
N LEU A 207 7.44 25.62 7.87
CA LEU A 207 6.06 25.60 8.38
C LEU A 207 5.79 24.38 9.27
N SER A 208 6.21 23.20 8.83
CA SER A 208 6.01 21.93 9.51
C SER A 208 6.78 21.86 10.84
N LEU A 209 7.97 22.48 10.92
CA LEU A 209 8.72 22.62 12.17
C LEU A 209 8.05 23.58 13.16
N SER A 210 7.57 24.76 12.71
CA SER A 210 6.81 25.67 13.60
C SER A 210 5.51 25.05 14.09
N SER A 211 4.80 24.33 13.23
CA SER A 211 3.59 23.59 13.59
C SER A 211 3.88 22.58 14.72
N LEU A 212 4.85 21.68 14.53
CA LEU A 212 5.23 20.69 15.55
C LEU A 212 5.76 21.34 16.85
N ALA A 213 6.49 22.45 16.75
CA ALA A 213 7.00 23.18 17.90
C ALA A 213 5.92 23.95 18.67
N SER A 214 4.78 24.29 18.06
CA SER A 214 3.65 24.90 18.76
C SER A 214 2.63 23.89 19.26
N THR A 215 2.47 22.72 18.63
CA THR A 215 1.52 21.69 19.07
C THR A 215 2.10 20.67 20.05
N SER A 216 3.36 20.28 19.88
CA SER A 216 3.87 19.02 20.47
C SER A 216 5.13 19.18 21.31
N LEU A 217 5.95 20.22 21.07
CA LEU A 217 7.09 20.51 21.95
C LEU A 217 6.67 20.82 23.40
N PRO A 218 5.58 21.54 23.70
CA PRO A 218 5.16 21.76 25.10
C PRO A 218 4.91 20.43 25.85
N TYR A 219 4.32 19.44 25.19
CA TYR A 219 4.11 18.10 25.76
C TYR A 219 5.40 17.30 25.93
N VAL A 220 6.40 17.48 25.06
CA VAL A 220 7.76 16.92 25.26
C VAL A 220 8.44 17.55 26.48
N LEU A 221 8.30 18.87 26.67
CA LEU A 221 8.86 19.57 27.82
C LEU A 221 8.14 19.18 29.11
N ALA A 222 6.80 19.10 29.08
CA ALA A 222 5.99 18.70 30.22
C ALA A 222 6.25 17.24 30.62
N GLY A 223 6.24 16.28 29.69
CA GLY A 223 6.48 14.86 30.00
C GLY A 223 7.91 14.56 30.50
N TYR A 224 8.86 15.47 30.28
CA TYR A 224 10.20 15.41 30.88
C TYR A 224 10.23 16.02 32.29
N ARG A 225 9.58 17.19 32.47
CA ARG A 225 9.56 17.97 33.73
C ARG A 225 8.66 17.35 34.79
N HIS A 226 7.55 16.77 34.37
CA HIS A 226 6.49 16.16 35.19
C HIS A 226 6.17 14.73 34.71
N PRO A 227 7.09 13.76 34.92
CA PRO A 227 6.85 12.35 34.61
C PRO A 227 5.53 11.80 35.19
N GLU A 228 5.13 12.28 36.37
CA GLU A 228 3.92 11.92 37.10
C GLU A 228 2.62 12.16 36.31
N ASP A 229 2.56 13.22 35.50
CA ASP A 229 1.35 13.64 34.78
C ASP A 229 1.17 12.91 33.42
N ILE A 230 1.99 11.90 33.11
CA ILE A 230 2.05 11.25 31.79
C ILE A 230 0.67 10.78 31.27
N GLU A 231 -0.20 10.25 32.12
CA GLU A 231 -1.56 9.83 31.72
C GLU A 231 -2.46 11.02 31.34
N THR A 232 -2.36 12.13 32.08
CA THR A 232 -3.08 13.38 31.79
C THR A 232 -2.54 14.03 30.52
N LEU A 233 -1.22 14.09 30.35
CA LEU A 233 -0.55 14.62 29.16
C LEU A 233 -0.84 13.81 27.90
N ASP A 234 -0.97 12.49 28.00
CA ASP A 234 -1.33 11.61 26.88
C ASP A 234 -2.77 11.81 26.41
N ASN A 235 -3.71 11.89 27.35
CA ASN A 235 -5.13 12.11 27.07
C ASN A 235 -5.41 13.54 26.56
N ASP A 236 -4.76 14.55 27.15
CA ASP A 236 -4.87 15.95 26.69
C ASP A 236 -4.27 16.14 25.30
N PHE A 237 -3.18 15.45 24.96
CA PHE A 237 -2.59 15.49 23.61
C PHE A 237 -3.42 14.73 22.56
N ASP A 238 -4.17 13.67 22.92
CA ASP A 238 -5.17 13.09 22.01
C ASP A 238 -6.31 14.09 21.73
N ALA A 239 -6.82 14.73 22.78
CA ALA A 239 -7.88 15.72 22.69
C ALA A 239 -7.47 16.97 21.88
N SER A 240 -6.24 17.47 22.06
CA SER A 240 -5.71 18.64 21.33
C SER A 240 -5.20 18.32 19.91
N THR A 241 -5.23 17.06 19.47
CA THR A 241 -4.88 16.64 18.10
C THR A 241 -6.13 16.33 17.27
N PRO A 242 -6.80 17.32 16.64
CA PRO A 242 -8.03 17.08 15.85
C PRO A 242 -7.79 16.33 14.53
N CYS A 243 -6.55 16.30 14.02
CA CYS A 243 -6.21 15.61 12.77
C CYS A 243 -6.05 14.10 13.01
N THR A 244 -7.04 13.30 12.60
CA THR A 244 -7.06 11.82 12.74
C THR A 244 -5.78 11.13 12.24
N VAL A 245 -5.19 11.62 11.15
CA VAL A 245 -3.93 11.09 10.58
C VAL A 245 -2.75 11.39 11.50
N ALA A 246 -2.61 12.63 11.97
CA ALA A 246 -1.55 13.01 12.92
C ALA A 246 -1.66 12.24 14.24
N ARG A 247 -2.89 12.08 14.73
CA ARG A 247 -3.20 11.36 15.97
C ARG A 247 -2.81 9.89 15.88
N ARG A 248 -3.25 9.18 14.84
CA ARG A 248 -2.85 7.79 14.58
C ARG A 248 -1.34 7.64 14.38
N ALA A 249 -0.68 8.59 13.73
CA ALA A 249 0.78 8.58 13.56
C ALA A 249 1.53 8.73 14.90
N SER A 250 1.11 9.68 15.75
CA SER A 250 1.68 9.88 17.09
C SER A 250 1.50 8.65 17.98
N ILE A 251 0.30 8.05 17.99
CA ILE A 251 0.02 6.81 18.74
C ILE A 251 0.89 5.65 18.27
N ALA A 252 1.03 5.46 16.95
CA ALA A 252 1.87 4.40 16.40
C ALA A 252 3.36 4.58 16.81
N GLN A 253 3.88 5.81 16.74
CA GLN A 253 5.26 6.12 17.09
C GLN A 253 5.51 6.05 18.61
N GLY A 254 4.56 6.49 19.44
CA GLY A 254 4.64 6.38 20.90
C GLY A 254 4.58 4.92 21.38
N ARG A 255 3.63 4.13 20.88
CA ARG A 255 3.57 2.68 21.18
C ARG A 255 4.83 1.95 20.74
N ALA A 256 5.44 2.34 19.61
CA ALA A 256 6.73 1.81 19.18
C ALA A 256 7.88 2.24 20.11
N LEU A 257 7.92 3.49 20.59
CA LEU A 257 8.92 3.96 21.57
C LEU A 257 8.78 3.22 22.92
N LEU A 258 7.55 2.98 23.38
CA LEU A 258 7.28 2.17 24.58
C LEU A 258 7.77 0.72 24.41
N ALA A 259 7.58 0.14 23.23
CA ALA A 259 8.13 -1.19 22.91
C ALA A 259 9.66 -1.20 22.84
N VAL A 260 10.31 -0.17 22.29
CA VAL A 260 11.79 -0.03 22.34
C VAL A 260 12.27 0.07 23.78
N TRP A 261 11.59 0.85 24.63
CA TRP A 261 11.87 0.92 26.05
C TRP A 261 11.78 -0.46 26.71
N ASP A 262 10.60 -1.10 26.68
CA ASP A 262 10.34 -2.35 27.40
C ASP A 262 11.22 -3.52 26.92
N ARG A 263 11.61 -3.54 25.64
CA ARG A 263 12.41 -4.63 25.03
C ARG A 263 13.92 -4.41 25.07
N SER A 264 14.38 -3.16 24.98
CA SER A 264 15.81 -2.85 24.72
C SER A 264 16.46 -2.03 25.82
N PHE A 265 15.83 -0.94 26.25
CA PHE A 265 16.43 -0.04 27.25
C PHE A 265 16.17 -0.49 28.68
N ARG A 266 14.96 -0.97 28.99
CA ARG A 266 14.49 -1.29 30.35
C ARG A 266 15.46 -2.14 31.17
N THR A 267 16.15 -3.11 30.56
CA THR A 267 17.12 -3.99 31.25
C THR A 267 18.39 -3.26 31.70
N GLN A 268 18.85 -2.26 30.96
CA GLN A 268 20.07 -1.49 31.25
C GLN A 268 19.86 -0.38 32.29
N TYR A 269 18.60 0.06 32.48
CA TYR A 269 18.23 1.17 33.37
C TYR A 269 17.40 0.73 34.60
N ASN A 270 17.26 -0.58 34.85
CA ASN A 270 16.63 -1.12 36.09
C ASN A 270 17.62 -1.87 37.01
N THR A 271 18.91 -1.92 36.67
CA THR A 271 19.96 -2.48 37.53
C THR A 271 20.28 -1.51 38.67
N PRO A 272 20.29 -1.96 39.95
CA PRO A 272 20.83 -1.18 41.05
C PRO A 272 22.28 -0.82 40.79
N LYS A 273 22.66 0.45 41.01
CA LYS A 273 24.04 0.91 40.91
C LYS A 273 24.82 0.56 42.17
N ASP A 274 25.16 -0.72 42.32
CA ASP A 274 26.25 -1.11 43.21
C ASP A 274 27.53 -0.38 42.74
N HIS A 275 28.24 0.23 43.70
CA HIS A 275 29.29 1.24 43.55
C HIS A 275 28.82 2.69 43.31
N ALA A 276 28.52 3.37 44.42
CA ALA A 276 28.32 4.81 44.46
C ALA A 276 29.64 5.59 44.24
N SER A 277 29.53 6.71 43.51
CA SER A 277 30.39 7.89 43.65
C SER A 277 29.47 9.07 43.99
N GLN A 278 29.86 9.91 44.95
CA GLN A 278 28.89 10.61 45.82
C GLN A 278 28.32 11.94 45.26
N ASP A 279 28.71 12.35 44.06
CA ASP A 279 28.39 13.69 43.51
C ASP A 279 27.01 13.79 42.79
N ALA A 280 26.22 12.71 42.72
CA ALA A 280 24.99 12.65 41.93
C ALA A 280 23.69 13.03 42.69
N MET A 281 23.78 13.57 43.90
CA MET A 281 22.70 13.60 44.91
C MET A 281 21.42 14.40 44.52
N HIS A 282 21.40 15.13 43.41
CA HIS A 282 20.21 15.85 42.94
C HIS A 282 19.56 15.25 41.67
N GLY A 283 20.27 14.39 40.91
CA GLY A 283 19.75 13.80 39.68
C GLY A 283 19.06 12.44 39.84
N THR A 284 19.49 11.64 40.83
CA THR A 284 19.09 10.23 40.91
C THR A 284 17.60 10.02 41.19
N MET A 285 16.98 10.85 42.04
CA MET A 285 15.56 10.68 42.42
C MET A 285 14.59 10.94 41.26
N SER A 286 14.91 11.88 40.36
CA SER A 286 14.09 12.17 39.19
C SER A 286 14.00 10.95 38.25
N SER A 287 15.10 10.22 38.08
CA SER A 287 15.13 9.03 37.22
C SER A 287 14.30 7.88 37.80
N GLU A 288 14.30 7.69 39.13
CA GLU A 288 13.48 6.64 39.77
C GLU A 288 11.98 6.96 39.70
N ALA A 289 11.60 8.22 39.94
CA ALA A 289 10.23 8.70 39.76
C ALA A 289 9.75 8.50 38.31
N ALA A 290 10.56 8.88 37.33
CA ALA A 290 10.23 8.71 35.91
C ALA A 290 10.14 7.24 35.50
N ILE A 291 11.03 6.37 35.98
CA ILE A 291 10.94 4.92 35.78
C ILE A 291 9.66 4.36 36.44
N SER A 292 9.24 4.88 37.58
CA SER A 292 8.00 4.49 38.25
C SER A 292 6.76 4.93 37.45
N ALA A 293 6.71 6.18 36.99
CA ALA A 293 5.63 6.69 36.15
C ALA A 293 5.49 5.88 34.85
N LEU A 294 6.60 5.57 34.17
CA LEU A 294 6.58 4.75 32.96
C LEU A 294 6.15 3.30 33.23
N LYS A 295 6.44 2.75 34.41
CA LYS A 295 5.92 1.43 34.85
C LYS A 295 4.41 1.47 35.10
N SER A 296 3.90 2.53 35.74
CA SER A 296 2.46 2.75 35.93
C SER A 296 1.75 2.89 34.59
N PHE A 297 2.26 3.74 33.69
CA PHE A 297 1.71 3.97 32.35
C PHE A 297 1.65 2.68 31.49
N SER A 298 2.72 1.87 31.51
CA SER A 298 2.77 0.54 30.83
C SER A 298 1.81 -0.50 31.46
N ALA A 299 1.36 -0.30 32.70
CA ALA A 299 0.33 -1.10 33.36
C ALA A 299 -1.09 -0.56 33.10
N ALA A 300 -1.28 0.77 33.12
CA ALA A 300 -2.54 1.44 32.82
C ALA A 300 -3.02 1.11 31.39
N LEU A 301 -2.10 1.06 30.42
CA LEU A 301 -2.36 0.58 29.04
C LEU A 301 -3.01 -0.82 28.94
N ARG A 302 -2.94 -1.64 30.00
CA ARG A 302 -3.52 -3.00 30.04
C ARG A 302 -4.87 -3.06 30.77
N THR A 303 -5.34 -1.94 31.31
CA THR A 303 -6.46 -1.87 32.25
C THR A 303 -7.39 -0.67 32.03
N SER A 304 -6.97 0.34 31.27
CA SER A 304 -7.71 1.57 30.96
C SER A 304 -7.77 1.80 29.46
N GLU A 305 -8.98 2.08 28.94
CA GLU A 305 -9.20 2.45 27.54
C GLU A 305 -8.77 3.90 27.23
N LEU A 306 -8.45 4.70 28.25
CA LEU A 306 -8.09 6.12 28.13
C LEU A 306 -6.62 6.37 27.75
N VAL A 307 -5.78 5.33 27.72
CA VAL A 307 -4.33 5.44 27.47
C VAL A 307 -4.02 5.16 26.00
N ASN A 308 -3.64 6.20 25.27
CA ASN A 308 -3.37 6.16 23.84
C ASN A 308 -1.90 5.85 23.53
N VAL A 309 -0.95 6.40 24.31
CA VAL A 309 0.52 6.30 24.15
C VAL A 309 1.03 7.04 22.91
N HIS A 310 0.96 8.37 22.99
CA HIS A 310 1.47 9.34 22.02
C HIS A 310 2.99 9.55 22.12
N LEU A 311 3.61 9.90 21.00
CA LEU A 311 5.06 10.11 20.95
C LEU A 311 5.52 11.29 21.80
N ALA A 312 4.81 12.43 21.81
CA ALA A 312 5.32 13.67 22.38
C ALA A 312 5.48 13.62 23.93
N PRO A 313 4.45 13.31 24.74
CA PRO A 313 4.62 13.13 26.18
C PRO A 313 5.65 12.03 26.52
N LEU A 314 5.56 10.89 25.83
CA LEU A 314 6.43 9.74 26.09
C LEU A 314 7.90 10.00 25.72
N TRP A 315 8.18 10.80 24.69
CA TRP A 315 9.55 11.18 24.32
C TRP A 315 10.20 11.99 25.43
N GLY A 316 9.47 12.94 26.05
CA GLY A 316 9.93 13.66 27.23
C GLY A 316 10.27 12.71 28.38
N LEU A 317 9.33 11.82 28.71
CA LEU A 317 9.49 10.84 29.79
C LEU A 317 10.70 9.89 29.56
N VAL A 318 10.79 9.28 28.38
CA VAL A 318 11.87 8.34 28.05
C VAL A 318 13.23 9.04 27.97
N THR A 319 13.32 10.26 27.43
CA THR A 319 14.60 11.00 27.39
C THR A 319 15.06 11.44 28.78
N SER A 320 14.14 11.76 29.69
CA SER A 320 14.43 12.01 31.11
C SER A 320 15.06 10.79 31.78
N ILE A 321 14.47 9.60 31.60
CA ILE A 321 15.00 8.33 32.14
C ILE A 321 16.36 7.96 31.54
N LEU A 322 16.57 8.23 30.24
CA LEU A 322 17.85 8.03 29.56
C LEU A 322 18.92 9.09 29.94
N ALA A 323 18.63 9.98 30.87
CA ALA A 323 19.48 11.10 31.31
C ALA A 323 19.98 12.01 30.17
N VAL A 324 19.21 12.10 29.08
CA VAL A 324 19.47 13.04 27.99
C VAL A 324 19.04 14.44 28.45
N PRO A 325 19.91 15.47 28.42
CA PRO A 325 19.53 16.82 28.86
C PRO A 325 18.32 17.37 28.09
N LEU A 326 17.35 17.97 28.81
CA LEU A 326 16.06 18.42 28.25
C LEU A 326 16.18 19.21 26.94
N GLN A 327 17.08 20.20 26.86
CA GLN A 327 17.23 21.00 25.64
C GLN A 327 17.82 20.20 24.45
N GLN A 328 18.58 19.14 24.73
CA GLN A 328 19.08 18.19 23.72
C GLN A 328 17.98 17.19 23.31
N ALA A 329 17.12 16.76 24.24
CA ALA A 329 15.94 15.94 23.96
C ALA A 329 14.91 16.69 23.08
N ALA A 330 14.66 17.96 23.39
CA ALA A 330 13.80 18.87 22.62
C ALA A 330 14.36 19.16 21.22
N TYR A 331 15.67 19.47 21.13
CA TYR A 331 16.34 19.64 19.83
C TYR A 331 16.25 18.36 18.99
N LEU A 332 16.51 17.18 19.57
CA LEU A 332 16.48 15.91 18.85
C LEU A 332 15.08 15.50 18.40
N PHE A 333 14.02 15.85 19.14
CA PHE A 333 12.64 15.66 18.72
C PHE A 333 12.35 16.40 17.40
N LEU A 334 12.60 17.72 17.37
CA LEU A 334 12.40 18.55 16.18
C LEU A 334 13.35 18.16 15.03
N PHE A 335 14.60 17.81 15.32
CA PHE A 335 15.55 17.33 14.31
C PHE A 335 15.13 15.99 13.69
N SER A 336 14.54 15.08 14.48
CA SER A 336 14.03 13.79 13.99
C SER A 336 12.86 13.96 13.01
N HIS A 337 11.99 14.94 13.27
CA HIS A 337 10.95 15.34 12.32
C HIS A 337 11.53 15.98 11.06
N ALA A 338 12.47 16.92 11.19
CA ALA A 338 13.16 17.53 10.03
C ALA A 338 13.82 16.48 9.14
N ARG A 339 14.51 15.50 9.74
CA ARG A 339 15.10 14.33 9.06
C ARG A 339 14.07 13.48 8.34
N THR A 340 12.91 13.23 8.97
CA THR A 340 11.81 12.47 8.37
C THR A 340 11.23 13.18 7.15
N VAL A 341 10.97 14.49 7.25
CA VAL A 341 10.47 15.33 6.15
C VAL A 341 11.51 15.45 5.01
N VAL A 342 12.80 15.58 5.32
CA VAL A 342 13.89 15.52 4.33
C VAL A 342 13.95 14.14 3.65
N SER A 343 13.80 13.04 4.40
CA SER A 343 13.76 11.70 3.81
C SER A 343 12.57 11.53 2.86
N ALA A 344 11.39 12.03 3.23
CA ALA A 344 10.22 12.02 2.35
C ALA A 344 10.46 12.80 1.05
N ALA A 345 11.13 13.96 1.13
CA ALA A 345 11.47 14.76 -0.06
C ALA A 345 12.43 14.08 -1.04
N VAL A 346 13.39 13.27 -0.54
CA VAL A 346 14.26 12.45 -1.39
C VAL A 346 13.46 11.37 -2.12
N ARG A 347 12.53 10.71 -1.43
CA ARG A 347 11.70 9.63 -2.01
C ARG A 347 10.68 10.19 -3.00
N ALA A 348 10.13 11.37 -2.72
CA ALA A 348 9.31 12.16 -3.65
C ALA A 348 10.11 12.79 -4.81
N SER A 349 11.42 12.49 -4.94
CA SER A 349 12.32 12.99 -5.99
C SER A 349 12.46 14.52 -6.08
N VAL A 350 12.15 15.25 -5.00
CA VAL A 350 12.32 16.72 -4.92
C VAL A 350 13.80 17.11 -4.84
N MET A 351 14.62 16.25 -4.24
CA MET A 351 16.06 16.47 -4.08
C MET A 351 16.86 15.16 -4.03
N GLY A 352 18.13 15.21 -4.43
CA GLY A 352 19.06 14.09 -4.29
C GLY A 352 19.62 13.92 -2.87
N PRO A 353 20.21 12.76 -2.53
CA PRO A 353 20.71 12.47 -1.18
C PRO A 353 21.79 13.44 -0.69
N TYR A 354 22.64 13.97 -1.58
CA TYR A 354 23.63 15.00 -1.22
C TYR A 354 22.99 16.35 -0.87
N GLN A 355 21.88 16.71 -1.52
CA GLN A 355 21.12 17.93 -1.17
C GLN A 355 20.41 17.74 0.17
N ALA A 356 19.84 16.57 0.43
CA ALA A 356 19.25 16.22 1.73
C ALA A 356 20.28 16.34 2.88
N GLN A 357 21.49 15.82 2.70
CA GLN A 357 22.56 16.00 3.68
C GLN A 357 22.99 17.48 3.82
N ALA A 358 23.03 18.25 2.73
CA ALA A 358 23.30 19.69 2.79
C ALA A 358 22.21 20.49 3.54
N VAL A 359 20.93 20.09 3.46
CA VAL A 359 19.85 20.66 4.27
C VAL A 359 20.02 20.30 5.74
N LEU A 360 20.28 19.03 6.06
CA LEU A 360 20.44 18.56 7.45
C LEU A 360 21.69 19.12 8.15
N ALA A 361 22.76 19.38 7.39
CA ALA A 361 23.98 20.02 7.87
C ALA A 361 23.96 21.56 7.76
N SER A 362 22.82 22.17 7.39
CA SER A 362 22.73 23.63 7.23
C SER A 362 22.62 24.35 8.57
N ALA A 363 23.39 25.43 8.72
CA ALA A 363 23.27 26.33 9.86
C ALA A 363 21.86 26.95 9.95
N GLU A 364 21.17 27.17 8.83
CA GLU A 364 19.78 27.66 8.83
C GLU A 364 18.84 26.70 9.58
N LEU A 365 18.93 25.39 9.31
CA LEU A 365 18.11 24.40 10.02
C LEU A 365 18.51 24.30 11.50
N GLN A 366 19.81 24.34 11.80
CA GLN A 366 20.33 24.27 13.16
C GLN A 366 19.84 25.44 14.03
N GLU A 367 19.98 26.68 13.55
CA GLU A 367 19.51 27.87 14.24
C GLU A 367 17.97 27.94 14.29
N ARG A 368 17.27 27.46 13.26
CA ARG A 368 15.80 27.37 13.31
C ARG A 368 15.31 26.38 14.37
N ILE A 369 15.96 25.23 14.52
CA ILE A 369 15.57 24.28 15.58
C ILE A 369 15.91 24.85 16.96
N ARG A 370 17.06 25.50 17.15
CA ARG A 370 17.39 26.23 18.39
C ARG A 370 16.33 27.26 18.74
N GLY A 371 16.05 28.20 17.83
CA GLY A 371 15.04 29.24 18.03
C GLY A 371 13.65 28.67 18.38
N LEU A 372 13.23 27.57 17.76
CA LEU A 372 11.96 26.91 18.10
C LEU A 372 11.96 26.21 19.47
N VAL A 373 13.10 25.69 19.94
CA VAL A 373 13.23 25.17 21.30
C VAL A 373 13.19 26.30 22.33
N ASP A 374 13.90 27.40 22.05
CA ASP A 374 13.98 28.56 22.93
C ASP A 374 12.64 29.33 22.99
N GLU A 375 11.96 29.51 21.84
CA GLU A 375 10.58 30.01 21.75
C GLU A 375 9.57 29.09 22.47
N GLY A 376 9.86 27.80 22.58
CA GLY A 376 8.98 26.82 23.23
C GLY A 376 9.25 26.61 24.72
N TRP A 377 10.38 27.11 25.24
CA TRP A 377 10.98 26.64 26.49
C TRP A 377 10.08 26.79 27.72
N ASP A 378 9.39 27.93 27.83
CA ASP A 378 8.52 28.28 28.96
C ASP A 378 7.02 28.23 28.60
N LYS A 379 6.65 27.67 27.43
CA LYS A 379 5.24 27.49 27.05
C LYS A 379 4.61 26.32 27.81
N THR A 380 3.38 26.53 28.28
CA THR A 380 2.59 25.48 28.92
C THR A 380 1.91 24.58 27.89
N VAL A 381 1.32 23.46 28.31
CA VAL A 381 0.47 22.64 27.41
C VAL A 381 -0.85 23.34 27.08
N GLN A 382 -1.31 24.24 27.96
CA GLN A 382 -2.49 25.08 27.73
C GLN A 382 -2.25 26.14 26.63
N ASP A 383 -0.99 26.52 26.39
CA ASP A 383 -0.56 27.37 25.28
C ASP A 383 -0.25 26.57 23.99
N ALA A 384 -0.35 25.24 24.04
CA ALA A 384 -0.08 24.40 22.88
C ALA A 384 -1.22 24.51 21.85
N GLY A 385 -0.87 24.67 20.58
CA GLY A 385 -1.87 24.90 19.55
C GLY A 385 -1.30 24.98 18.14
N GLN A 386 -2.19 24.95 17.15
CA GLN A 386 -1.81 24.93 15.75
C GLN A 386 -1.44 26.32 15.23
N SER A 387 -0.13 26.62 15.17
CA SER A 387 0.39 27.88 14.61
C SER A 387 0.26 27.97 13.08
N VAL A 388 0.04 26.85 12.38
CA VAL A 388 -0.13 26.81 10.92
C VAL A 388 -1.36 25.96 10.57
N PRO A 389 -2.60 26.48 10.65
CA PRO A 389 -3.84 25.70 10.49
C PRO A 389 -3.97 24.90 9.18
N VAL A 390 -3.27 25.31 8.13
CA VAL A 390 -3.24 24.59 6.86
C VAL A 390 -2.38 23.31 6.88
N MET A 391 -1.49 23.13 7.87
CA MET A 391 -0.75 21.88 8.08
C MET A 391 -1.68 20.70 8.37
N ASP A 392 -2.67 20.87 9.26
CA ASP A 392 -3.64 19.81 9.58
C ASP A 392 -4.49 19.42 8.36
N LEU A 393 -4.72 20.36 7.43
CA LEU A 393 -5.36 20.08 6.15
C LEU A 393 -4.46 19.29 5.20
N TRP A 394 -3.16 19.56 5.14
CA TRP A 394 -2.22 18.77 4.32
C TRP A 394 -1.96 17.37 4.91
N VAL A 395 -1.91 17.24 6.23
CA VAL A 395 -1.77 15.95 6.92
C VAL A 395 -3.06 15.14 6.81
N GLY A 396 -4.22 15.72 7.13
CA GLY A 396 -5.52 15.05 7.05
C GLY A 396 -5.95 14.67 5.63
N ARG A 397 -5.40 15.35 4.60
CA ARG A 397 -5.63 14.96 3.21
C ARG A 397 -4.85 13.73 2.75
N HIS A 398 -3.95 13.16 3.56
CA HIS A 398 -3.22 11.92 3.22
C HIS A 398 -4.19 10.77 2.91
N GLU A 399 -5.27 10.63 3.70
CA GLU A 399 -6.37 9.66 3.48
C GLU A 399 -7.12 9.83 2.14
N LYS A 400 -6.88 10.94 1.40
CA LYS A 400 -7.47 11.23 0.09
C LYS A 400 -6.46 11.17 -1.06
N LEU A 401 -5.19 10.84 -0.79
CA LEU A 401 -4.15 10.67 -1.79
C LEU A 401 -4.02 9.20 -2.20
N ALA A 402 -4.95 8.72 -3.04
CA ALA A 402 -4.86 7.38 -3.60
C ALA A 402 -3.55 7.21 -4.39
N GLY A 403 -2.69 6.26 -3.98
CA GLY A 403 -1.42 5.95 -4.64
C GLY A 403 -0.17 6.65 -4.07
N THR A 404 -0.13 6.93 -2.76
CA THR A 404 1.11 7.37 -2.10
C THR A 404 2.00 6.20 -1.70
N MET A 405 3.33 6.40 -1.78
CA MET A 405 4.35 5.39 -1.44
C MET A 405 4.48 5.12 0.08
N PHE A 406 3.66 5.78 0.90
CA PHE A 406 3.70 5.80 2.36
C PHE A 406 2.31 5.55 2.95
N ASP A 407 1.73 4.42 2.55
CA ASP A 407 0.55 3.86 3.19
C ASP A 407 0.91 3.05 4.45
N LEU A 408 -0.04 2.96 5.39
CA LEU A 408 0.22 2.44 6.74
C LEU A 408 0.58 0.95 6.79
N ASP A 409 0.24 0.18 5.75
CA ASP A 409 0.54 -1.26 5.67
C ASP A 409 2.04 -1.58 5.59
N PHE A 410 2.89 -0.63 5.17
CA PHE A 410 4.35 -0.85 5.20
C PHE A 410 4.88 -1.04 6.63
N ASN A 411 4.26 -0.39 7.63
CA ASN A 411 4.62 -0.59 9.05
C ASN A 411 4.20 -1.98 9.56
N LYS A 412 3.08 -2.55 9.07
CA LYS A 412 2.69 -3.94 9.37
C LYS A 412 3.75 -4.92 8.89
N TRP A 413 4.18 -4.79 7.65
CA TRP A 413 5.16 -5.69 7.05
C TRP A 413 6.53 -5.58 7.74
N LEU A 414 7.03 -4.34 7.91
CA LEU A 414 8.36 -4.09 8.46
C LEU A 414 8.52 -4.59 9.91
N LEU A 415 7.48 -4.49 10.75
CA LEU A 415 7.51 -5.02 12.13
C LEU A 415 7.56 -6.55 12.18
N VAL A 416 6.92 -7.24 11.23
CA VAL A 416 6.93 -8.71 11.14
C VAL A 416 8.27 -9.23 10.60
N THR A 417 8.88 -8.55 9.63
CA THR A 417 10.10 -9.04 8.97
C THR A 417 11.38 -8.91 9.81
N ILE A 418 11.43 -7.99 10.78
CA ILE A 418 12.67 -7.68 11.54
C ILE A 418 12.82 -8.46 12.85
N PHE A 419 11.73 -8.96 13.46
CA PHE A 419 11.75 -9.60 14.79
C PHE A 419 11.05 -10.97 14.85
N PRO A 420 11.51 -11.99 14.08
CA PRO A 420 10.87 -13.31 14.05
C PRO A 420 10.89 -14.03 15.41
N ASP A 421 11.98 -13.92 16.18
CA ASP A 421 12.17 -14.69 17.42
C ASP A 421 11.40 -14.12 18.65
N PHE A 422 10.66 -13.02 18.50
CA PHE A 422 10.06 -12.32 19.64
C PHE A 422 8.76 -12.98 20.18
N PHE A 423 8.16 -13.91 19.44
CA PHE A 423 6.92 -14.59 19.83
C PHE A 423 7.16 -16.00 20.35
N ASN A 424 7.59 -16.13 21.60
CA ASN A 424 7.52 -17.42 22.29
C ASN A 424 7.20 -17.29 23.79
N SER A 425 6.25 -18.12 24.24
CA SER A 425 5.67 -18.20 25.59
C SER A 425 4.77 -17.03 26.07
N ALA A 426 3.79 -17.40 26.90
CA ALA A 426 2.88 -16.59 27.72
C ALA A 426 1.95 -15.52 27.08
N VAL A 427 2.35 -14.79 26.03
CA VAL A 427 1.53 -13.68 25.46
C VAL A 427 0.49 -14.16 24.42
N GLN A 428 0.66 -15.38 23.92
CA GLN A 428 -0.07 -15.98 22.79
C GLN A 428 -1.61 -15.98 22.93
N SER A 429 -2.16 -15.88 24.15
CA SER A 429 -3.59 -16.09 24.43
C SER A 429 -4.45 -14.83 24.58
N ARG A 430 -3.89 -13.60 24.52
CA ARG A 430 -4.67 -12.35 24.71
C ARG A 430 -4.31 -11.17 23.81
N VAL A 431 -3.27 -11.26 22.98
CA VAL A 431 -2.87 -10.17 22.05
C VAL A 431 -3.12 -10.56 20.58
N ASN A 432 -3.60 -11.78 20.33
CA ASN A 432 -3.65 -12.38 19.00
C ASN A 432 -5.03 -12.35 18.32
N GLU A 433 -5.89 -11.42 18.73
CA GLU A 433 -7.11 -11.05 18.00
C GLU A 433 -6.98 -9.63 17.43
N ALA A 434 -6.09 -9.49 16.44
CA ALA A 434 -6.52 -8.77 15.25
C ALA A 434 -7.70 -9.56 14.69
N VAL A 435 -8.94 -9.08 14.94
CA VAL A 435 -10.18 -9.83 14.67
C VAL A 435 -10.15 -10.38 13.24
N LEU A 436 -9.97 -11.69 13.13
CA LEU A 436 -9.76 -12.38 11.86
C LEU A 436 -11.04 -12.27 11.05
N LYS A 437 -11.07 -11.33 10.11
CA LYS A 437 -12.27 -11.10 9.29
C LYS A 437 -12.54 -12.34 8.44
N PHE A 438 -13.62 -13.05 8.74
CA PHE A 438 -13.93 -14.38 8.19
C PHE A 438 -12.79 -15.40 8.46
N PRO A 439 -12.64 -15.89 9.72
CA PRO A 439 -11.56 -16.81 10.09
C PRO A 439 -11.74 -18.20 9.46
N TRP A 440 -12.98 -18.55 9.14
CA TRP A 440 -13.39 -19.79 8.48
C TRP A 440 -12.95 -19.87 7.01
N ILE A 441 -12.62 -18.74 6.36
CA ILE A 441 -12.09 -18.73 4.99
C ILE A 441 -10.58 -18.96 5.05
N GLN A 442 -10.15 -20.21 4.84
CA GLN A 442 -8.75 -20.62 4.76
C GLN A 442 -8.33 -20.98 3.33
N ARG A 443 -9.25 -21.53 2.53
CA ARG A 443 -9.03 -21.85 1.12
C ARG A 443 -9.97 -21.03 0.23
N PHE A 444 -9.42 -20.00 -0.38
CA PHE A 444 -10.10 -19.18 -1.38
C PHE A 444 -9.61 -19.57 -2.79
N ALA A 445 -10.50 -19.68 -3.76
CA ALA A 445 -10.14 -19.81 -5.17
C ALA A 445 -10.96 -18.89 -6.08
N SER A 446 -10.45 -18.61 -7.27
CA SER A 446 -11.10 -17.72 -8.23
C SER A 446 -10.90 -18.20 -9.65
N VAL A 447 -11.98 -18.64 -10.29
CA VAL A 447 -12.01 -19.06 -11.70
C VAL A 447 -12.75 -18.02 -12.53
N GLY A 448 -12.81 -18.19 -13.85
CA GLY A 448 -13.64 -17.38 -14.73
C GLY A 448 -12.91 -16.80 -15.93
N ASP A 449 -13.58 -15.82 -16.52
CA ASP A 449 -13.15 -15.04 -17.69
C ASP A 449 -12.29 -13.80 -17.34
N SER A 450 -12.25 -12.82 -18.25
CA SER A 450 -11.51 -11.56 -18.11
C SER A 450 -12.03 -10.62 -17.02
N TYR A 451 -13.27 -10.77 -16.55
CA TYR A 451 -13.82 -10.00 -15.42
C TYR A 451 -13.28 -10.51 -14.09
N SER A 452 -13.12 -11.83 -13.93
CA SER A 452 -12.45 -12.40 -12.76
C SER A 452 -10.93 -12.21 -12.83
N ALA A 453 -10.32 -12.26 -14.02
CA ALA A 453 -8.90 -11.88 -14.18
C ALA A 453 -8.64 -10.37 -13.95
N GLY A 454 -9.66 -9.52 -14.16
CA GLY A 454 -9.63 -8.07 -13.99
C GLY A 454 -8.77 -7.34 -15.03
N LEU A 455 -8.95 -7.68 -16.30
CA LEU A 455 -8.09 -7.26 -17.42
C LEU A 455 -7.77 -5.76 -17.43
N GLY A 456 -6.52 -5.42 -17.10
CA GLY A 456 -5.99 -4.05 -17.10
C GLY A 456 -6.10 -3.29 -15.78
N SER A 457 -6.70 -3.87 -14.73
CA SER A 457 -6.96 -3.22 -13.44
C SER A 457 -5.75 -3.21 -12.50
N GLY A 458 -4.96 -2.14 -12.57
CA GLY A 458 -3.73 -1.99 -11.79
C GLY A 458 -2.55 -2.76 -12.39
N ASP A 459 -1.61 -3.21 -11.57
CA ASP A 459 -0.43 -3.95 -12.04
C ASP A 459 -0.78 -5.36 -12.55
N ARG A 460 -0.08 -5.81 -13.60
CA ARG A 460 -0.23 -7.15 -14.19
C ARG A 460 0.47 -8.19 -13.30
N LEU A 461 -0.29 -9.12 -12.75
CA LEU A 461 0.22 -10.25 -11.95
C LEU A 461 0.73 -11.41 -12.81
N ASP A 462 0.07 -11.63 -13.96
CA ASP A 462 0.38 -12.73 -14.88
C ASP A 462 0.15 -12.34 -16.34
N TRP A 463 1.00 -12.87 -17.21
CA TRP A 463 1.01 -12.64 -18.65
C TRP A 463 0.14 -13.66 -19.40
N LEU A 464 0.13 -14.93 -18.98
CA LEU A 464 -0.52 -16.03 -19.71
C LEU A 464 -2.05 -15.91 -19.70
N CYS A 465 -2.65 -15.69 -18.53
CA CYS A 465 -4.08 -15.53 -18.35
C CYS A 465 -4.52 -14.07 -18.15
N SER A 466 -3.57 -13.11 -18.20
CA SER A 466 -3.82 -11.67 -18.05
C SER A 466 -4.56 -11.32 -16.76
N ARG A 467 -4.02 -11.75 -15.61
CA ARG A 467 -4.54 -11.47 -14.26
C ARG A 467 -3.91 -10.20 -13.66
N TYR A 468 -4.67 -9.39 -12.93
CA TYR A 468 -4.23 -8.08 -12.43
C TYR A 468 -4.52 -7.83 -10.94
N ALA A 469 -3.75 -6.91 -10.33
CA ALA A 469 -3.69 -6.66 -8.89
C ALA A 469 -4.92 -5.96 -8.30
N GLN A 470 -5.65 -5.18 -9.08
CA GLN A 470 -6.89 -4.51 -8.68
C GLN A 470 -8.11 -5.16 -9.35
N SER A 471 -8.01 -6.45 -9.68
CA SER A 471 -9.14 -7.34 -9.97
C SER A 471 -9.97 -7.58 -8.70
N TYR A 472 -11.28 -7.83 -8.84
CA TYR A 472 -12.13 -8.05 -7.66
C TYR A 472 -11.69 -9.24 -6.78
N PRO A 473 -11.15 -10.36 -7.31
CA PRO A 473 -10.69 -11.44 -6.45
C PRO A 473 -9.37 -11.12 -5.72
N ASN A 474 -8.46 -10.37 -6.34
CA ASN A 474 -7.25 -9.95 -5.66
C ASN A 474 -7.54 -8.90 -4.58
N ILE A 475 -8.51 -8.01 -4.79
CA ILE A 475 -9.02 -7.07 -3.76
C ILE A 475 -9.65 -7.81 -2.57
N LEU A 476 -10.34 -8.93 -2.82
CA LEU A 476 -10.83 -9.81 -1.76
C LEU A 476 -9.67 -10.39 -0.94
N GLN A 477 -8.73 -11.11 -1.58
CA GLN A 477 -7.63 -11.78 -0.89
C GLN A 477 -6.69 -10.80 -0.17
N ALA A 478 -6.28 -9.72 -0.85
CA ALA A 478 -5.21 -8.83 -0.38
C ALA A 478 -5.70 -7.69 0.53
N SER A 479 -7.02 -7.56 0.77
CA SER A 479 -7.56 -6.45 1.58
C SER A 479 -8.88 -6.78 2.28
N LEU A 480 -9.93 -7.15 1.52
CA LEU A 480 -11.28 -7.11 2.09
C LEU A 480 -11.68 -8.35 2.90
N LEU A 481 -10.98 -9.48 2.74
CA LEU A 481 -11.09 -10.66 3.61
C LEU A 481 -10.19 -10.56 4.86
N GLY A 482 -9.47 -9.44 5.07
CA GLY A 482 -8.60 -9.24 6.24
C GLY A 482 -7.37 -10.15 6.31
N ASP A 483 -6.48 -9.88 7.25
CA ASP A 483 -5.22 -10.63 7.38
C ASP A 483 -5.47 -12.02 7.97
N ASN A 484 -5.13 -13.08 7.22
CA ASN A 484 -5.06 -14.44 7.74
C ASN A 484 -3.83 -15.14 7.14
N PRO A 485 -2.76 -15.40 7.92
CA PRO A 485 -1.50 -15.96 7.40
C PRO A 485 -1.65 -17.41 6.88
N ASN A 486 -2.72 -18.11 7.25
CA ASN A 486 -3.03 -19.45 6.78
C ASN A 486 -3.92 -19.46 5.53
N ARG A 487 -4.42 -18.30 5.06
CA ARG A 487 -5.36 -18.24 3.92
C ARG A 487 -4.64 -18.34 2.58
N THR A 488 -4.84 -19.45 1.88
CA THR A 488 -4.39 -19.63 0.49
C THR A 488 -5.39 -19.02 -0.50
N HIS A 489 -4.87 -18.50 -1.62
CA HIS A 489 -5.68 -18.05 -2.76
C HIS A 489 -5.22 -18.72 -4.05
N GLN A 490 -6.11 -19.48 -4.69
CA GLN A 490 -5.88 -20.12 -5.97
C GLN A 490 -6.56 -19.34 -7.11
N PHE A 491 -5.83 -18.37 -7.67
CA PHE A 491 -6.34 -17.50 -8.74
C PHE A 491 -6.11 -18.14 -10.12
N LEU A 492 -7.14 -18.76 -10.71
CA LEU A 492 -7.09 -19.48 -12.01
C LEU A 492 -7.79 -18.76 -13.18
N ALA A 493 -8.57 -17.70 -12.91
CA ALA A 493 -9.32 -16.98 -13.93
C ALA A 493 -8.44 -16.52 -15.12
N CYS A 494 -9.00 -16.58 -16.33
CA CYS A 494 -8.25 -16.46 -17.57
C CYS A 494 -9.01 -15.63 -18.61
N SER A 495 -8.36 -14.59 -19.14
CA SER A 495 -8.99 -13.66 -20.09
C SER A 495 -9.48 -14.36 -21.35
N GLY A 496 -10.78 -14.24 -21.65
CA GLY A 496 -11.41 -14.77 -22.87
C GLY A 496 -11.96 -16.19 -22.76
N ALA A 497 -11.82 -16.86 -21.60
CA ALA A 497 -12.35 -18.21 -21.41
C ALA A 497 -13.89 -18.27 -21.47
N THR A 498 -14.44 -19.30 -22.11
CA THR A 498 -15.89 -19.63 -22.08
C THR A 498 -16.24 -20.44 -20.85
N SER A 499 -17.53 -20.57 -20.54
CA SER A 499 -18.03 -21.49 -19.48
C SER A 499 -17.54 -22.93 -19.68
N THR A 500 -17.47 -23.41 -20.92
CA THR A 500 -16.92 -24.72 -21.29
C THR A 500 -15.42 -24.83 -21.03
N GLU A 501 -14.61 -23.83 -21.40
CA GLU A 501 -13.18 -23.86 -21.10
C GLU A 501 -12.87 -23.78 -19.59
N ILE A 502 -13.69 -23.05 -18.82
CA ILE A 502 -13.55 -22.99 -17.36
C ILE A 502 -13.87 -24.38 -16.78
N LEU A 503 -14.94 -25.04 -17.25
CA LEU A 503 -15.32 -26.40 -16.86
C LEU A 503 -14.25 -27.45 -17.23
N GLU A 504 -13.63 -27.35 -18.40
CA GLU A 504 -12.60 -28.29 -18.87
C GLU A 504 -11.21 -28.07 -18.24
N LYS A 505 -10.84 -26.81 -17.95
CA LYS A 505 -9.44 -26.43 -17.66
C LYS A 505 -9.25 -25.86 -16.26
N GLN A 506 -10.19 -25.06 -15.76
CA GLN A 506 -10.04 -24.36 -14.47
C GLN A 506 -10.64 -25.16 -13.31
N ILE A 507 -11.86 -25.71 -13.45
CA ILE A 507 -12.50 -26.51 -12.39
C ILE A 507 -11.71 -27.78 -12.02
N PRO A 508 -11.14 -28.57 -12.96
CA PRO A 508 -10.36 -29.75 -12.60
C PRO A 508 -9.03 -29.41 -11.90
N ALA A 509 -8.51 -28.19 -12.14
CA ALA A 509 -7.31 -27.67 -11.50
C ALA A 509 -7.56 -27.06 -10.10
N LEU A 510 -8.82 -26.89 -9.67
CA LEU A 510 -9.15 -26.45 -8.32
C LEU A 510 -8.69 -27.46 -7.26
N GLN A 511 -8.12 -26.95 -6.17
CA GLN A 511 -7.94 -27.71 -4.94
C GLN A 511 -9.29 -28.08 -4.33
N ASP A 512 -9.33 -29.18 -3.56
CA ASP A 512 -10.55 -29.63 -2.87
C ASP A 512 -10.70 -28.96 -1.50
N ASN A 513 -11.92 -29.01 -0.93
CA ASN A 513 -12.32 -28.39 0.33
C ASN A 513 -12.13 -26.86 0.36
N LEU A 514 -12.57 -26.16 -0.68
CA LEU A 514 -12.59 -24.70 -0.76
C LEU A 514 -13.66 -24.10 0.17
N ASP A 515 -13.30 -23.09 0.95
CA ASP A 515 -14.26 -22.36 1.78
C ASP A 515 -14.95 -21.25 0.97
N LEU A 516 -14.21 -20.61 0.06
CA LEU A 516 -14.71 -19.56 -0.83
C LEU A 516 -14.30 -19.81 -2.29
N LEU A 517 -15.23 -19.68 -3.22
CA LEU A 517 -14.96 -19.69 -4.66
C LEU A 517 -15.66 -18.49 -5.33
N THR A 518 -14.94 -17.72 -6.15
CA THR A 518 -15.53 -16.64 -6.97
C THR A 518 -15.41 -16.96 -8.47
N MET A 519 -16.43 -16.63 -9.27
CA MET A 519 -16.41 -16.86 -10.72
C MET A 519 -17.23 -15.87 -11.56
N SER A 520 -16.82 -15.71 -12.83
CA SER A 520 -17.55 -15.03 -13.92
C SER A 520 -17.44 -15.85 -15.21
N ALA A 521 -18.57 -16.06 -15.91
CA ALA A 521 -18.63 -16.59 -17.27
C ALA A 521 -19.98 -16.22 -17.94
N GLY A 522 -20.17 -16.59 -19.21
CA GLY A 522 -21.39 -16.32 -19.99
C GLY A 522 -21.23 -15.21 -21.04
N GLY A 523 -20.43 -14.17 -20.78
CA GLY A 523 -20.25 -13.05 -21.72
C GLY A 523 -19.56 -13.47 -23.03
N ASN A 524 -18.58 -14.37 -22.96
CA ASN A 524 -17.91 -14.93 -24.14
C ASN A 524 -18.84 -15.90 -24.89
N ASP A 525 -19.60 -16.70 -24.15
CA ASP A 525 -20.49 -17.76 -24.64
C ASP A 525 -21.60 -17.19 -25.55
N ILE A 526 -22.23 -16.07 -25.16
CA ILE A 526 -23.26 -15.40 -25.98
C ILE A 526 -22.71 -14.70 -27.24
N GLY A 527 -21.39 -14.53 -27.38
CA GLY A 527 -20.80 -13.86 -28.55
C GLY A 527 -20.66 -12.35 -28.44
N LEU A 528 -20.28 -11.82 -27.26
CA LEU A 528 -19.96 -10.39 -27.09
C LEU A 528 -18.86 -9.91 -28.06
N THR A 529 -17.93 -10.79 -28.46
CA THR A 529 -16.81 -10.47 -29.35
C THR A 529 -17.24 -9.98 -30.75
N PRO A 530 -18.08 -10.71 -31.53
CA PRO A 530 -18.75 -10.18 -32.72
C PRO A 530 -19.44 -8.82 -32.52
N ILE A 531 -20.17 -8.63 -31.42
CA ILE A 531 -20.89 -7.36 -31.17
C ILE A 531 -19.92 -6.20 -31.00
N LEU A 532 -18.87 -6.35 -30.19
CA LEU A 532 -17.85 -5.32 -30.02
C LEU A 532 -17.08 -5.07 -31.33
N SER A 533 -16.75 -6.14 -32.07
CA SER A 533 -16.04 -6.06 -33.36
C SER A 533 -16.85 -5.32 -34.43
N ASN A 534 -18.15 -5.62 -34.57
CA ASN A 534 -18.98 -5.15 -35.67
C ASN A 534 -19.79 -3.88 -35.34
N CYS A 535 -20.32 -3.75 -34.12
CA CYS A 535 -21.21 -2.63 -33.74
C CYS A 535 -20.48 -1.45 -33.08
N VAL A 536 -19.36 -1.70 -32.39
CA VAL A 536 -18.67 -0.66 -31.61
C VAL A 536 -17.40 -0.20 -32.32
N TYR A 537 -16.40 -1.07 -32.42
CA TYR A 537 -15.09 -0.71 -32.97
C TYR A 537 -15.04 -0.74 -34.50
N GLN A 538 -15.92 -1.53 -35.13
CA GLN A 538 -15.93 -1.78 -36.56
C GLN A 538 -14.55 -2.28 -37.06
N PHE A 539 -13.93 -3.20 -36.32
CA PHE A 539 -12.64 -3.81 -36.69
C PHE A 539 -12.73 -4.55 -38.02
N TYR A 540 -13.88 -5.17 -38.29
CA TYR A 540 -14.22 -5.80 -39.56
C TYR A 540 -15.44 -5.10 -40.18
N MET A 541 -15.30 -4.59 -41.40
CA MET A 541 -16.31 -3.74 -42.07
C MET A 541 -16.92 -4.33 -43.36
N SER A 542 -17.10 -5.65 -43.47
CA SER A 542 -17.87 -6.19 -44.61
C SER A 542 -19.36 -6.24 -44.31
N ALA A 543 -20.17 -5.59 -45.16
CA ALA A 543 -21.64 -5.55 -45.17
C ALA A 543 -22.33 -4.72 -44.05
N GLU A 544 -23.36 -3.98 -44.48
CA GLU A 544 -24.15 -3.01 -43.69
C GLU A 544 -25.03 -3.65 -42.60
N ASP A 545 -25.23 -4.97 -42.67
CA ASP A 545 -26.05 -5.74 -41.74
C ASP A 545 -25.22 -6.47 -40.66
N SER A 546 -23.89 -6.52 -40.73
CA SER A 546 -23.09 -7.39 -39.86
C SER A 546 -23.09 -7.03 -38.37
N CYS A 547 -23.46 -5.79 -38.00
CA CYS A 547 -23.78 -5.47 -36.61
C CYS A 547 -25.13 -6.09 -36.19
N ARG A 548 -26.18 -5.96 -37.01
CA ARG A 548 -27.51 -6.55 -36.72
C ARG A 548 -27.44 -8.07 -36.66
N GLN A 549 -26.70 -8.71 -37.58
CA GLN A 549 -26.43 -10.15 -37.52
C GLN A 549 -25.78 -10.57 -36.19
N ALA A 550 -24.75 -9.86 -35.71
CA ALA A 550 -24.10 -10.18 -34.44
C ALA A 550 -25.05 -10.03 -33.23
N ILE A 551 -25.93 -9.04 -33.25
CA ILE A 551 -26.96 -8.84 -32.22
C ILE A 551 -28.04 -9.94 -32.30
N ASP A 552 -28.48 -10.32 -33.50
CA ASP A 552 -29.55 -11.31 -33.68
C ASP A 552 -29.04 -12.76 -33.44
N GLU A 553 -27.78 -13.05 -33.71
CA GLU A 553 -27.11 -14.29 -33.27
C GLU A 553 -27.01 -14.37 -31.74
N ALA A 554 -26.59 -13.28 -31.09
CA ALA A 554 -26.55 -13.22 -29.62
C ALA A 554 -27.95 -13.31 -28.99
N ARG A 555 -28.96 -12.63 -29.58
CA ARG A 555 -30.38 -12.79 -29.21
C ARG A 555 -30.84 -14.24 -29.32
N THR A 556 -30.48 -14.92 -30.41
CA THR A 556 -30.86 -16.32 -30.63
C THR A 556 -30.26 -17.23 -29.56
N LYS A 557 -28.99 -17.02 -29.20
CA LYS A 557 -28.33 -17.73 -28.08
C LYS A 557 -28.96 -17.42 -26.72
N ILE A 558 -29.31 -16.16 -26.46
CA ILE A 558 -29.95 -15.73 -25.21
C ILE A 558 -31.39 -16.28 -25.09
N ALA A 559 -32.15 -16.26 -26.18
CA ALA A 559 -33.50 -16.81 -26.25
C ALA A 559 -33.52 -18.35 -26.19
N ASN A 560 -32.45 -19.00 -26.64
CA ASN A 560 -32.14 -20.39 -26.31
C ASN A 560 -31.62 -20.49 -24.86
N GLU A 561 -32.39 -19.97 -23.88
CA GLU A 561 -31.99 -19.83 -22.48
C GLU A 561 -31.35 -21.10 -21.91
N THR A 562 -31.84 -22.25 -22.35
CA THR A 562 -31.38 -23.59 -22.01
C THR A 562 -29.89 -23.81 -22.21
N GLU A 563 -29.24 -23.25 -23.22
CA GLU A 563 -27.81 -23.49 -23.49
C GLU A 563 -26.91 -22.78 -22.48
N LEU A 564 -27.08 -21.47 -22.31
CA LEU A 564 -26.33 -20.71 -21.30
C LEU A 564 -26.68 -21.19 -19.89
N TYR A 565 -27.96 -21.43 -19.60
CA TYR A 565 -28.42 -21.98 -18.32
C TYR A 565 -27.77 -23.36 -18.05
N HIS A 566 -27.74 -24.25 -19.04
CA HIS A 566 -27.16 -25.59 -18.90
C HIS A 566 -25.65 -25.53 -18.67
N ASN A 567 -24.90 -24.77 -19.46
CA ASN A 567 -23.45 -24.67 -19.32
C ASN A 567 -23.05 -24.05 -17.96
N VAL A 568 -23.79 -23.03 -17.51
CA VAL A 568 -23.59 -22.41 -16.20
C VAL A 568 -23.99 -23.34 -15.05
N THR A 569 -25.08 -24.11 -15.22
CA THR A 569 -25.46 -25.15 -14.25
C THR A 569 -24.38 -26.24 -14.16
N LEU A 570 -23.90 -26.77 -15.29
CA LEU A 570 -22.82 -27.76 -15.32
C LEU A 570 -21.54 -27.23 -14.64
N LEU A 571 -21.19 -25.97 -14.89
CA LEU A 571 -20.04 -25.31 -14.26
C LEU A 571 -20.19 -25.26 -12.72
N ILE A 572 -21.37 -24.91 -12.22
CA ILE A 572 -21.66 -24.83 -10.78
C ILE A 572 -21.73 -26.24 -10.16
N GLU A 573 -22.40 -27.21 -10.78
CA GLU A 573 -22.45 -28.60 -10.28
C GLU A 573 -21.07 -29.28 -10.30
N ALA A 574 -20.20 -28.96 -11.26
CA ALA A 574 -18.81 -29.44 -11.27
C ALA A 574 -17.93 -28.74 -10.21
N ALA A 575 -18.25 -27.50 -9.84
CA ALA A 575 -17.56 -26.77 -8.78
C ALA A 575 -17.98 -27.23 -7.36
N LYS A 576 -19.25 -27.62 -7.14
CA LYS A 576 -19.76 -28.05 -5.82
C LYS A 576 -18.90 -29.12 -5.12
N PRO A 577 -18.45 -30.22 -5.77
CA PRO A 577 -17.55 -31.21 -5.15
C PRO A 577 -16.18 -30.68 -4.70
N LYS A 578 -15.75 -29.50 -5.17
CA LYS A 578 -14.52 -28.83 -4.72
C LYS A 578 -14.73 -28.03 -3.44
N MET A 579 -15.97 -27.71 -3.07
CA MET A 579 -16.29 -26.88 -1.91
C MET A 579 -16.26 -27.69 -0.60
N ASN A 580 -16.02 -26.99 0.50
CA ASN A 580 -16.23 -27.50 1.85
C ASN A 580 -17.74 -27.80 2.05
N LEU A 581 -18.06 -29.01 2.52
CA LEU A 581 -19.44 -29.50 2.62
C LEU A 581 -20.28 -28.81 3.71
N GLU A 582 -19.63 -28.25 4.74
CA GLU A 582 -20.32 -27.61 5.87
C GLU A 582 -20.59 -26.13 5.60
N HIS A 583 -19.61 -25.42 5.02
CA HIS A 583 -19.66 -23.96 4.89
C HIS A 583 -19.11 -23.36 3.59
N GLY A 584 -18.80 -24.18 2.57
CA GLY A 584 -18.26 -23.67 1.31
C GLY A 584 -19.26 -22.82 0.53
N ILE A 585 -18.88 -21.58 0.16
CA ILE A 585 -19.74 -20.64 -0.59
C ILE A 585 -19.15 -20.31 -1.96
N ILE A 586 -19.99 -20.39 -3.00
CA ILE A 586 -19.67 -19.99 -4.37
C ILE A 586 -20.34 -18.65 -4.67
N TYR A 587 -19.57 -17.64 -5.07
CA TYR A 587 -20.05 -16.37 -5.60
C TYR A 587 -19.90 -16.32 -7.12
N TYR A 588 -21.02 -16.12 -7.81
CA TYR A 588 -21.08 -15.91 -9.24
C TYR A 588 -21.37 -14.43 -9.51
N THR A 589 -20.48 -13.73 -10.21
CA THR A 589 -20.68 -12.30 -10.53
C THR A 589 -21.39 -12.15 -11.87
N GLY A 590 -22.37 -11.24 -11.94
CA GLY A 590 -22.97 -10.83 -13.21
C GLY A 590 -22.10 -9.85 -14.00
N TYR A 591 -22.76 -9.11 -14.89
CA TYR A 591 -22.18 -7.98 -15.63
C TYR A 591 -23.01 -6.71 -15.38
N ALA A 592 -22.49 -5.54 -15.72
CA ALA A 592 -23.23 -4.28 -15.67
C ALA A 592 -23.45 -3.70 -17.07
N GLY A 593 -24.58 -3.02 -17.28
CA GLY A 593 -24.92 -2.35 -18.53
C GLY A 593 -23.89 -1.28 -18.87
N PHE A 594 -23.40 -1.29 -20.10
CA PHE A 594 -22.28 -0.45 -20.51
C PHE A 594 -22.64 1.02 -20.76
N PHE A 595 -23.92 1.33 -21.00
CA PHE A 595 -24.33 2.65 -21.46
C PHE A 595 -25.41 3.31 -20.60
N GLY A 596 -25.33 4.63 -20.42
CA GLY A 596 -26.49 5.45 -20.10
C GLY A 596 -27.43 5.56 -21.31
N THR A 597 -28.73 5.71 -21.05
CA THR A 597 -29.81 5.66 -22.07
C THR A 597 -30.89 6.73 -21.87
N ASP A 598 -30.63 7.63 -20.94
CA ASP A 598 -31.53 8.66 -20.43
C ASP A 598 -31.71 9.83 -21.42
N ASP A 599 -30.73 10.07 -22.29
CA ASP A 599 -30.72 11.13 -23.29
C ASP A 599 -30.14 10.69 -24.65
N GLN A 600 -30.03 11.64 -25.58
CA GLN A 600 -29.50 11.49 -26.93
C GLN A 600 -28.07 12.08 -27.10
N THR A 601 -27.39 12.43 -26.00
CA THR A 601 -26.12 13.18 -26.03
C THR A 601 -25.02 12.40 -26.76
N CYS A 602 -25.05 11.07 -26.66
CA CYS A 602 -24.12 10.17 -27.36
C CYS A 602 -24.52 9.79 -28.80
N ASP A 603 -25.63 10.27 -29.36
CA ASP A 603 -26.15 9.75 -30.63
C ASP A 603 -25.28 10.11 -31.86
N ASN A 604 -24.32 11.03 -31.68
CA ASN A 604 -23.28 11.39 -32.65
C ASN A 604 -21.86 10.89 -32.25
N VAL A 605 -21.74 10.04 -31.23
CA VAL A 605 -20.47 9.44 -30.79
C VAL A 605 -20.26 8.12 -31.51
N THR A 606 -19.06 7.92 -32.07
CA THR A 606 -18.65 6.63 -32.67
C THR A 606 -17.27 6.21 -32.17
N TRP A 607 -17.10 4.91 -31.98
CA TRP A 607 -15.85 4.26 -31.58
C TRP A 607 -15.20 3.48 -32.74
N ALA A 608 -15.67 3.70 -33.98
CA ALA A 608 -15.05 3.22 -35.21
C ALA A 608 -13.55 3.53 -35.24
N VAL A 609 -12.71 2.55 -35.58
CA VAL A 609 -11.25 2.71 -35.59
C VAL A 609 -10.69 3.26 -36.91
N TRP A 610 -11.50 3.30 -37.96
CA TRP A 610 -11.11 3.73 -39.30
C TRP A 610 -11.44 5.20 -39.54
N LYS A 611 -10.45 5.94 -40.05
CA LYS A 611 -10.51 7.39 -40.17
C LYS A 611 -11.44 7.84 -41.31
N ASP A 612 -11.14 7.42 -42.53
CA ASP A 612 -11.62 8.07 -43.77
C ASP A 612 -12.90 7.44 -44.38
N VAL A 613 -13.68 6.67 -43.61
CA VAL A 613 -14.90 6.00 -44.08
C VAL A 613 -16.12 6.94 -43.95
N GLU A 614 -16.54 7.58 -45.05
CA GLU A 614 -17.56 8.65 -45.02
C GLU A 614 -19.03 8.20 -44.89
N TRP A 615 -19.38 6.94 -45.19
CA TRP A 615 -20.77 6.59 -45.54
C TRP A 615 -21.56 5.66 -44.59
N THR A 616 -20.91 4.86 -43.72
CA THR A 616 -21.62 3.87 -42.88
C THR A 616 -21.05 3.65 -41.46
N LYS A 617 -20.42 4.66 -40.84
CA LYS A 617 -19.96 4.52 -39.44
C LYS A 617 -21.15 4.27 -38.49
N GLN A 618 -21.11 3.19 -37.71
CA GLN A 618 -22.08 2.93 -36.66
C GLN A 618 -21.83 3.89 -35.48
N TYR A 619 -22.91 4.52 -35.01
CA TYR A 619 -22.90 5.46 -33.89
C TYR A 619 -23.59 4.85 -32.66
N LEU A 620 -23.22 5.32 -31.46
CA LEU A 620 -23.76 4.93 -30.16
C LEU A 620 -25.14 5.58 -29.90
N LYS A 621 -26.06 5.46 -30.87
CA LYS A 621 -27.43 5.95 -30.76
C LYS A 621 -28.17 5.30 -29.60
N ARG A 622 -29.14 6.01 -29.03
CA ARG A 622 -29.91 5.57 -27.86
C ARG A 622 -30.58 4.21 -28.05
N GLU A 623 -31.03 3.88 -29.25
CA GLU A 623 -31.59 2.56 -29.58
C GLU A 623 -30.55 1.45 -29.40
N LEU A 624 -29.35 1.61 -29.98
CA LEU A 624 -28.25 0.64 -29.84
C LEU A 624 -27.77 0.55 -28.39
N ARG A 625 -27.67 1.69 -27.67
CA ARG A 625 -27.31 1.70 -26.24
C ARG A 625 -28.30 0.89 -25.39
N LEU A 626 -29.60 1.03 -25.66
CA LEU A 626 -30.66 0.23 -25.03
C LEU A 626 -30.56 -1.26 -25.41
N GLU A 627 -30.36 -1.56 -26.69
CA GLU A 627 -30.26 -2.92 -27.23
C GLU A 627 -29.09 -3.71 -26.62
N LEU A 628 -27.91 -3.08 -26.51
CA LEU A 628 -26.72 -3.65 -25.87
C LEU A 628 -26.93 -3.88 -24.37
N ASN A 629 -27.53 -2.91 -23.64
CA ASN A 629 -27.83 -3.07 -22.21
C ASN A 629 -28.87 -4.18 -21.96
N ASN A 630 -29.90 -4.30 -22.80
CA ASN A 630 -30.93 -5.33 -22.67
C ASN A 630 -30.34 -6.75 -22.80
N MET A 631 -29.34 -6.95 -23.67
CA MET A 631 -28.64 -8.24 -23.74
C MET A 631 -27.87 -8.56 -22.44
N VAL A 632 -27.22 -7.57 -21.82
CA VAL A 632 -26.57 -7.74 -20.51
C VAL A 632 -27.58 -8.11 -19.42
N HIS A 633 -28.74 -7.44 -19.37
CA HIS A 633 -29.81 -7.75 -18.42
C HIS A 633 -30.38 -9.17 -18.60
N ASN A 634 -30.56 -9.62 -19.84
CA ASN A 634 -31.02 -10.97 -20.14
C ASN A 634 -29.98 -12.04 -19.72
N VAL A 635 -28.68 -11.79 -19.95
CA VAL A 635 -27.61 -12.67 -19.43
C VAL A 635 -27.65 -12.73 -17.91
N ASN A 636 -27.70 -11.59 -17.21
CA ASN A 636 -27.81 -11.56 -15.74
C ASN A 636 -29.05 -12.33 -15.24
N THR A 637 -30.17 -12.26 -15.96
CA THR A 637 -31.40 -13.01 -15.62
C THR A 637 -31.18 -14.52 -15.69
N ILE A 638 -30.52 -15.01 -16.76
CA ILE A 638 -30.19 -16.44 -16.91
C ILE A 638 -29.16 -16.90 -15.86
N LEU A 639 -28.12 -16.10 -15.59
CA LEU A 639 -27.10 -16.38 -14.57
C LEU A 639 -27.71 -16.44 -13.17
N SER A 640 -28.49 -15.42 -12.79
CA SER A 640 -29.21 -15.34 -11.52
C SER A 640 -30.19 -16.51 -11.35
N LYS A 641 -30.85 -16.94 -12.43
CA LYS A 641 -31.68 -18.15 -12.44
C LYS A 641 -30.84 -19.40 -12.13
N ALA A 642 -29.78 -19.67 -12.89
CA ALA A 642 -28.94 -20.86 -12.69
C ALA A 642 -28.31 -20.92 -11.29
N VAL A 643 -27.85 -19.78 -10.78
CA VAL A 643 -27.26 -19.66 -9.44
C VAL A 643 -28.28 -19.93 -8.34
N ARG A 644 -29.47 -19.31 -8.38
CA ARG A 644 -30.52 -19.54 -7.39
C ARG A 644 -31.00 -20.98 -7.40
N ASP A 645 -31.20 -21.54 -8.60
CA ASP A 645 -31.72 -22.89 -8.77
C ASP A 645 -30.67 -23.96 -8.38
N ALA A 646 -29.38 -23.61 -8.31
CA ALA A 646 -28.30 -24.44 -7.77
C ALA A 646 -28.23 -24.48 -6.23
N GLY A 647 -28.95 -23.62 -5.51
CA GLY A 647 -29.15 -23.69 -4.06
C GLY A 647 -28.40 -22.63 -3.21
N PRO A 648 -28.64 -22.60 -1.88
CA PRO A 648 -28.33 -21.45 -1.02
C PRO A 648 -26.84 -21.18 -0.77
N ASN A 649 -25.95 -22.11 -1.09
CA ASN A 649 -24.51 -21.93 -1.00
C ASN A 649 -23.90 -21.35 -2.29
N VAL A 650 -24.73 -21.05 -3.30
CA VAL A 650 -24.35 -20.36 -4.53
C VAL A 650 -25.06 -18.99 -4.53
N ARG A 651 -24.30 -17.91 -4.71
CA ARG A 651 -24.77 -16.52 -4.53
C ARG A 651 -24.47 -15.69 -5.77
N PHE A 652 -25.47 -14.96 -6.27
CA PHE A 652 -25.32 -14.08 -7.42
C PHE A 652 -25.00 -12.66 -6.97
N ILE A 653 -23.92 -12.08 -7.49
CA ILE A 653 -23.56 -10.69 -7.27
C ILE A 653 -23.99 -9.88 -8.50
N ASP A 654 -25.16 -9.27 -8.39
CA ASP A 654 -25.56 -8.17 -9.25
C ASP A 654 -24.91 -6.87 -8.74
N TYR A 655 -24.26 -6.14 -9.65
CA TYR A 655 -23.64 -4.85 -9.38
C TYR A 655 -24.06 -3.76 -10.38
N ASP A 656 -24.99 -4.06 -11.31
CA ASP A 656 -25.43 -3.11 -12.33
C ASP A 656 -26.05 -1.85 -11.72
N ALA A 657 -26.97 -2.04 -10.77
CA ALA A 657 -27.59 -0.94 -10.03
C ALA A 657 -26.56 -0.05 -9.31
N HIS A 658 -25.44 -0.62 -8.83
CA HIS A 658 -24.37 0.13 -8.18
C HIS A 658 -23.50 0.90 -9.17
N ILE A 659 -23.23 0.35 -10.35
CA ILE A 659 -22.50 1.04 -11.43
C ILE A 659 -23.35 2.18 -12.00
N SER A 660 -24.65 1.94 -12.21
CA SER A 660 -25.63 2.93 -12.66
C SER A 660 -25.78 4.08 -11.65
N ALA A 661 -25.97 3.76 -10.36
CA ALA A 661 -26.04 4.77 -9.30
C ALA A 661 -24.73 5.57 -9.12
N ALA A 662 -23.58 4.95 -9.37
CA ALA A 662 -22.28 5.64 -9.39
C ALA A 662 -22.02 6.47 -10.67
N ARG A 663 -22.97 6.47 -11.63
CA ARG A 663 -22.83 7.06 -12.98
C ARG A 663 -21.55 6.56 -13.68
N GLY A 664 -21.35 5.25 -13.66
CA GLY A 664 -20.13 4.56 -14.09
C GLY A 664 -20.13 4.04 -15.52
N ARG A 665 -21.24 4.17 -16.26
CA ARG A 665 -21.42 3.68 -17.64
C ARG A 665 -20.86 4.67 -18.66
N TYR A 666 -20.62 4.30 -19.91
CA TYR A 666 -20.39 5.32 -20.95
C TYR A 666 -21.71 6.04 -21.28
N CYS A 667 -21.69 7.23 -21.86
CA CYS A 667 -22.90 7.92 -22.32
C CYS A 667 -23.94 8.15 -21.21
N GLU A 668 -23.49 8.39 -19.98
CA GLU A 668 -24.36 8.84 -18.88
C GLU A 668 -24.95 10.21 -19.20
N LYS A 669 -26.16 10.48 -18.70
CA LYS A 669 -26.87 11.74 -18.98
C LYS A 669 -25.98 12.96 -18.75
N ASP A 670 -26.01 13.92 -19.68
CA ASP A 670 -25.24 15.17 -19.64
C ASP A 670 -23.70 15.00 -19.69
N VAL A 671 -23.17 13.83 -20.09
CA VAL A 671 -21.72 13.60 -20.34
C VAL A 671 -21.42 13.70 -21.84
N LEU A 672 -20.38 14.47 -22.19
CA LEU A 672 -19.87 14.59 -23.55
C LEU A 672 -18.73 13.59 -23.80
N GLU A 673 -19.09 12.38 -24.25
CA GLU A 673 -18.09 11.35 -24.57
C GLU A 673 -17.31 11.68 -25.87
N PRO A 674 -16.02 11.32 -25.98
CA PRO A 674 -15.23 10.54 -25.02
C PRO A 674 -14.65 11.39 -23.88
N ASP A 675 -15.02 11.11 -22.63
CA ASP A 675 -14.33 11.63 -21.43
C ASP A 675 -13.74 10.47 -20.60
N PRO A 676 -12.66 9.83 -21.09
CA PRO A 676 -12.20 8.54 -20.58
C PRO A 676 -11.54 8.61 -19.21
N ASN A 677 -11.31 9.81 -18.69
CA ASN A 677 -10.73 10.01 -17.36
C ASN A 677 -11.71 10.70 -16.40
N ARG A 678 -12.99 10.84 -16.78
CA ARG A 678 -14.04 11.44 -15.95
C ARG A 678 -14.18 10.73 -14.60
N LEU A 679 -14.58 11.51 -13.60
CA LEU A 679 -14.93 10.97 -12.29
C LEU A 679 -16.19 10.11 -12.40
N GLY A 680 -16.20 8.97 -11.69
CA GLY A 680 -17.31 8.02 -11.65
C GLY A 680 -17.23 6.89 -12.69
N LEU A 681 -16.63 7.12 -13.87
CA LEU A 681 -16.50 6.11 -14.93
C LEU A 681 -15.87 4.82 -14.39
N ALA A 682 -16.62 3.72 -14.49
CA ALA A 682 -16.31 2.45 -13.84
C ALA A 682 -15.78 1.38 -14.81
N PHE A 683 -15.90 1.59 -16.12
CA PHE A 683 -15.26 0.79 -17.17
C PHE A 683 -14.12 1.58 -17.84
N TYR A 684 -13.17 0.91 -18.48
CA TYR A 684 -12.19 1.60 -19.32
C TYR A 684 -12.82 2.04 -20.65
N GLU A 685 -12.76 3.32 -20.96
CA GLU A 685 -12.92 3.83 -22.33
C GLU A 685 -11.55 3.92 -23.05
N TRP A 686 -11.57 4.02 -24.38
CA TRP A 686 -10.51 4.60 -25.20
C TRP A 686 -9.65 5.66 -24.51
N ASN A 687 -8.32 5.49 -24.50
CA ASN A 687 -7.40 6.46 -23.88
C ASN A 687 -7.63 6.74 -22.38
N THR A 688 -8.34 5.88 -21.64
CA THR A 688 -8.35 5.89 -20.16
C THR A 688 -6.94 5.64 -19.63
N VAL A 689 -6.54 6.38 -18.61
CA VAL A 689 -5.26 6.27 -17.91
C VAL A 689 -5.52 6.38 -16.40
N ASP A 690 -5.32 5.30 -15.66
CA ASP A 690 -5.50 5.29 -14.22
C ASP A 690 -4.34 5.95 -13.47
N THR A 691 -4.56 6.25 -12.19
CA THR A 691 -3.60 7.02 -11.38
C THR A 691 -2.29 6.24 -11.19
N GLY A 692 -1.19 6.80 -11.72
CA GLY A 692 0.13 6.16 -11.75
C GLY A 692 0.52 5.60 -13.13
N GLU A 693 -0.42 5.46 -14.06
CA GLU A 693 -0.14 4.97 -15.41
C GLU A 693 0.45 6.05 -16.33
N ASN A 694 1.17 5.60 -17.37
CA ASN A 694 1.74 6.45 -18.40
C ASN A 694 1.06 6.16 -19.75
N LYS A 695 0.30 7.15 -20.29
CA LYS A 695 -0.42 7.05 -21.57
C LYS A 695 0.49 6.57 -22.72
N THR A 696 1.66 7.18 -22.85
CA THR A 696 2.62 6.85 -23.91
C THR A 696 3.19 5.44 -23.75
N ALA A 697 3.38 4.97 -22.52
CA ALA A 697 3.77 3.58 -22.26
C ALA A 697 2.65 2.60 -22.61
N LEU A 698 1.40 2.87 -22.23
CA LEU A 698 0.24 2.05 -22.59
C LEU A 698 0.07 1.92 -24.11
N GLN A 699 0.26 3.02 -24.85
CA GLN A 699 0.19 3.07 -26.31
C GLN A 699 1.41 2.46 -27.04
N ASN A 700 2.59 2.42 -26.41
CA ASN A 700 3.82 1.85 -26.99
C ASN A 700 4.19 0.46 -26.46
N ARG A 701 3.47 -0.08 -25.46
CA ARG A 701 3.52 -1.50 -25.10
C ARG A 701 2.94 -2.30 -26.26
N THR A 702 3.83 -2.80 -27.12
CA THR A 702 3.55 -3.94 -28.00
C THR A 702 2.99 -5.06 -27.14
N GLY A 703 1.73 -5.41 -27.33
CA GLY A 703 1.17 -6.56 -26.65
C GLY A 703 1.83 -7.85 -27.11
N ASP A 704 1.90 -8.80 -26.20
CA ASP A 704 2.55 -10.10 -26.36
C ASP A 704 1.93 -10.94 -27.49
N ASP A 705 2.65 -11.97 -27.96
CA ASP A 705 2.13 -12.93 -28.94
C ASP A 705 0.85 -13.60 -28.42
N VAL A 706 -0.24 -13.49 -29.19
CA VAL A 706 -1.56 -14.02 -28.80
C VAL A 706 -1.89 -15.31 -29.55
N PRO A 707 -2.42 -16.35 -28.88
CA PRO A 707 -2.87 -17.56 -29.56
C PRO A 707 -3.94 -17.26 -30.61
N LYS A 708 -3.84 -17.89 -31.78
CA LYS A 708 -4.74 -17.75 -32.94
C LYS A 708 -6.22 -17.97 -32.60
N HIS A 709 -6.50 -18.77 -31.58
CA HIS A 709 -7.84 -19.13 -31.12
C HIS A 709 -8.36 -18.25 -29.96
N SER A 710 -7.57 -17.30 -29.47
CA SER A 710 -7.98 -16.35 -28.44
C SER A 710 -8.92 -15.25 -28.99
N PHE A 711 -9.65 -14.60 -28.08
CA PHE A 711 -10.39 -13.36 -28.34
C PHE A 711 -9.56 -12.34 -29.14
N GLN A 712 -8.31 -12.16 -28.73
CA GLN A 712 -7.35 -11.25 -29.34
C GLN A 712 -6.98 -11.72 -30.76
N GLY A 713 -6.63 -13.00 -30.93
CA GLY A 713 -6.34 -13.59 -32.24
C GLY A 713 -7.49 -13.41 -33.25
N GLY A 714 -8.74 -13.44 -32.78
CA GLY A 714 -9.91 -13.08 -33.56
C GLY A 714 -9.86 -11.65 -34.11
N ILE A 715 -9.65 -10.66 -33.25
CA ILE A 715 -9.58 -9.24 -33.64
C ILE A 715 -8.41 -8.96 -34.60
N ALA A 716 -7.24 -9.59 -34.39
CA ALA A 716 -6.09 -9.40 -35.29
C ALA A 716 -6.37 -9.89 -36.72
N ARG A 717 -6.99 -11.07 -36.85
CA ARG A 717 -7.48 -11.60 -38.14
C ARG A 717 -8.51 -10.68 -38.78
N ASP A 718 -9.46 -10.20 -37.99
CA ASP A 718 -10.55 -9.33 -38.46
C ASP A 718 -10.02 -8.01 -39.04
N ILE A 719 -9.07 -7.36 -38.34
CA ILE A 719 -8.34 -6.18 -38.83
C ILE A 719 -7.56 -6.49 -40.11
N ASN A 720 -6.83 -7.62 -40.15
CA ASN A 720 -6.03 -7.98 -41.34
C ASN A 720 -6.93 -8.19 -42.56
N LYS A 721 -8.08 -8.85 -42.39
CA LYS A 721 -9.06 -9.10 -43.45
C LYS A 721 -9.71 -7.81 -43.96
N THR A 722 -9.91 -6.80 -43.12
CA THR A 722 -10.33 -5.47 -43.61
C THR A 722 -9.21 -4.75 -44.37
N LEU A 723 -7.94 -4.86 -43.95
CA LEU A 723 -6.81 -4.31 -44.71
C LEU A 723 -6.52 -5.06 -46.03
N GLU A 724 -6.87 -6.34 -46.14
CA GLU A 724 -6.85 -7.11 -47.39
C GLU A 724 -7.91 -6.63 -48.39
N GLN A 725 -9.10 -6.23 -47.89
CA GLN A 725 -10.22 -5.75 -48.69
C GLN A 725 -10.11 -4.25 -49.02
N HIS A 726 -9.50 -3.47 -48.14
CA HIS A 726 -9.37 -2.01 -48.20
C HIS A 726 -7.94 -1.58 -47.84
N PRO A 727 -6.96 -1.79 -48.74
CA PRO A 727 -5.54 -1.54 -48.48
C PRO A 727 -5.18 -0.04 -48.41
N ASP A 728 -6.10 0.84 -48.79
CA ASP A 728 -6.03 2.29 -48.72
C ASP A 728 -6.47 2.89 -47.37
N TRP A 729 -7.17 2.11 -46.53
CA TRP A 729 -7.75 2.62 -45.28
C TRP A 729 -6.71 2.90 -44.20
N THR A 730 -6.91 4.02 -43.48
CA THR A 730 -6.06 4.41 -42.35
C THR A 730 -6.79 4.29 -41.01
N PHE A 731 -6.05 3.83 -39.99
CA PHE A 731 -6.48 3.92 -38.59
C PHE A 731 -6.55 5.38 -38.17
N ASP A 732 -7.53 5.72 -37.34
CA ASP A 732 -7.63 7.01 -36.68
C ASP A 732 -6.40 7.24 -35.76
N PRO A 733 -5.66 8.36 -35.94
CA PRO A 733 -4.41 8.60 -35.22
C PRO A 733 -4.61 8.88 -33.72
N ASP A 734 -5.77 9.41 -33.32
CA ASP A 734 -6.09 9.71 -31.91
C ASP A 734 -6.60 8.47 -31.15
N LYS A 735 -7.09 7.47 -31.90
CA LYS A 735 -7.32 6.11 -31.41
C LYS A 735 -5.98 5.36 -31.20
N GLY A 736 -5.05 5.51 -32.14
CA GLY A 736 -3.62 5.19 -31.97
C GLY A 736 -3.23 3.75 -32.31
N PHE A 737 -2.14 3.59 -33.07
CA PHE A 737 -1.75 2.32 -33.69
C PHE A 737 -0.24 2.03 -33.57
N VAL A 738 0.14 0.76 -33.43
CA VAL A 738 1.56 0.36 -33.36
C VAL A 738 2.14 0.30 -34.78
N ASN A 739 2.95 1.30 -35.12
CA ASN A 739 3.57 1.43 -36.44
C ASN A 739 4.39 0.18 -36.84
N LYS A 740 3.96 -0.51 -37.91
CA LYS A 740 4.59 -1.73 -38.48
C LYS A 740 6.11 -1.61 -38.70
N THR A 741 6.65 -0.41 -38.90
CA THR A 741 8.10 -0.19 -39.11
C THR A 741 8.96 -0.31 -37.83
N LYS A 742 8.37 -0.32 -36.63
CA LYS A 742 9.14 -0.42 -35.37
C LYS A 742 9.74 -1.82 -35.10
N GLY A 743 9.37 -2.86 -35.84
CA GLY A 743 10.03 -4.18 -35.76
C GLY A 743 11.43 -4.22 -36.37
N GLY A 744 11.92 -3.12 -36.96
CA GLY A 744 13.22 -3.05 -37.62
C GLY A 744 14.35 -2.50 -36.75
N LYS A 745 15.01 -3.37 -35.97
CA LYS A 745 16.51 -3.50 -35.97
C LYS A 745 17.07 -4.61 -35.08
N ASP A 746 16.57 -4.77 -33.86
CA ASP A 746 17.23 -5.62 -32.84
C ASP A 746 16.59 -7.02 -32.68
N GLY A 747 15.89 -7.53 -33.71
CA GLY A 747 15.41 -8.92 -33.73
C GLY A 747 14.20 -9.19 -34.62
N GLY A 748 14.45 -9.51 -35.90
CA GLY A 748 13.56 -10.38 -36.69
C GLY A 748 12.23 -9.82 -37.20
N ILE A 749 12.25 -9.00 -38.25
CA ILE A 749 11.22 -9.05 -39.31
C ILE A 749 11.88 -9.16 -40.69
N GLN A 750 11.98 -10.39 -41.19
CA GLN A 750 11.88 -10.72 -42.61
C GLN A 750 10.88 -11.88 -42.72
N GLY A 751 9.88 -11.73 -43.58
CA GLY A 751 8.76 -12.67 -43.71
C GLY A 751 7.45 -12.11 -43.16
N GLU A 752 6.34 -12.58 -43.72
CA GLU A 752 4.99 -12.27 -43.26
C GLU A 752 4.70 -13.05 -41.96
N GLY A 753 3.95 -12.44 -41.04
CA GLY A 753 3.87 -12.87 -39.64
C GLY A 753 3.07 -14.15 -39.37
N TRP A 754 3.62 -15.31 -39.74
CA TRP A 754 3.03 -16.64 -39.51
C TRP A 754 4.07 -17.59 -38.88
N LEU A 755 4.22 -17.52 -37.55
CA LEU A 755 5.08 -18.43 -36.78
C LEU A 755 4.25 -19.31 -35.84
N GLY A 756 3.73 -20.42 -36.38
CA GLY A 756 2.94 -21.40 -35.63
C GLY A 756 1.52 -20.92 -35.30
N ASP A 757 1.04 -21.25 -34.09
CA ASP A 757 -0.33 -20.97 -33.64
C ASP A 757 -0.50 -19.59 -32.97
N SER A 758 0.45 -18.67 -33.15
CA SER A 758 0.40 -17.31 -32.59
C SER A 758 0.28 -16.25 -33.69
N ILE A 759 -0.43 -15.15 -33.40
CA ILE A 759 -0.59 -14.01 -34.31
C ILE A 759 0.14 -12.80 -33.73
N HIS A 760 1.08 -12.24 -34.49
CA HIS A 760 1.77 -11.01 -34.11
C HIS A 760 0.80 -9.82 -34.08
N TRP A 761 0.92 -9.00 -33.04
CA TRP A 761 -0.21 -8.27 -32.49
C TRP A 761 -0.21 -6.77 -32.83
N LEU A 762 -1.40 -6.20 -33.10
CA LEU A 762 -1.57 -4.86 -33.68
C LEU A 762 -2.15 -3.79 -32.71
N LEU A 763 -2.67 -4.19 -31.54
CA LEU A 763 -3.40 -3.29 -30.64
C LEU A 763 -2.69 -3.09 -29.28
N PRO A 764 -2.49 -1.85 -28.80
CA PRO A 764 -1.89 -1.65 -27.46
C PRO A 764 -2.78 -2.19 -26.33
N ASP A 765 -2.20 -2.45 -25.15
CA ASP A 765 -2.92 -2.92 -23.96
C ASP A 765 -4.09 -1.98 -23.57
N SER A 766 -4.01 -0.70 -23.94
CA SER A 766 -5.09 0.29 -23.76
C SER A 766 -6.38 -0.03 -24.51
N TYR A 767 -6.35 -0.89 -25.54
CA TYR A 767 -7.55 -1.41 -26.22
C TYR A 767 -8.12 -2.62 -25.47
N LYS A 768 -7.26 -3.57 -25.07
CA LYS A 768 -7.67 -4.87 -24.52
C LYS A 768 -8.61 -4.73 -23.32
N ARG A 769 -8.35 -3.72 -22.47
CA ARG A 769 -9.11 -3.45 -21.25
C ARG A 769 -10.41 -2.68 -21.45
N VAL A 770 -10.68 -2.12 -22.62
CA VAL A 770 -11.94 -1.38 -22.86
C VAL A 770 -13.13 -2.34 -22.66
N PHE A 771 -14.25 -1.83 -22.12
CA PHE A 771 -15.38 -2.63 -21.57
C PHE A 771 -15.07 -3.46 -20.32
N HIS A 772 -13.86 -3.48 -19.77
CA HIS A 772 -13.57 -4.12 -18.48
C HIS A 772 -13.63 -3.09 -17.34
N LEU A 773 -13.87 -3.56 -16.13
CA LEU A 773 -13.99 -2.70 -14.96
C LEU A 773 -12.63 -2.07 -14.59
N ARG A 774 -12.67 -0.76 -14.28
CA ARG A 774 -11.60 -0.03 -13.61
C ARG A 774 -11.51 -0.47 -12.13
N PRO A 775 -10.43 -0.13 -11.40
CA PRO A 775 -10.25 -0.51 -10.00
C PRO A 775 -11.43 -0.18 -9.09
N LYS A 776 -12.12 0.96 -9.33
CA LYS A 776 -13.33 1.35 -8.59
C LYS A 776 -14.53 0.44 -8.87
N GLY A 777 -14.68 -0.04 -10.10
CA GLY A 777 -15.70 -1.04 -10.47
C GLY A 777 -15.43 -2.38 -9.79
N HIS A 778 -14.19 -2.87 -9.84
CA HIS A 778 -13.80 -4.09 -9.12
C HIS A 778 -13.94 -3.97 -7.60
N ALA A 779 -13.67 -2.80 -7.01
CA ALA A 779 -13.89 -2.55 -5.60
C ALA A 779 -15.38 -2.62 -5.20
N ILE A 780 -16.31 -2.22 -6.09
CA ILE A 780 -17.76 -2.41 -5.87
C ILE A 780 -18.10 -3.91 -5.82
N VAL A 781 -17.64 -4.69 -6.79
CA VAL A 781 -17.90 -6.16 -6.83
C VAL A 781 -17.33 -6.86 -5.60
N ALA A 782 -16.07 -6.57 -5.24
CA ALA A 782 -15.42 -7.14 -4.06
C ALA A 782 -16.11 -6.74 -2.75
N ARG A 783 -16.59 -5.48 -2.65
CA ARG A 783 -17.38 -5.02 -1.51
C ARG A 783 -18.72 -5.77 -1.41
N LEU A 784 -19.42 -6.00 -2.51
CA LEU A 784 -20.73 -6.69 -2.49
C LEU A 784 -20.61 -8.16 -2.06
N VAL A 785 -19.55 -8.87 -2.49
CA VAL A 785 -19.21 -10.21 -1.95
C VAL A 785 -19.00 -10.15 -0.43
N VAL A 786 -18.26 -9.16 0.06
CA VAL A 786 -17.96 -8.98 1.49
C VAL A 786 -19.19 -8.62 2.32
N GLU A 787 -20.09 -7.78 1.78
CA GLU A 787 -21.36 -7.47 2.42
C GLU A 787 -22.29 -8.69 2.50
N ASP A 788 -22.30 -9.57 1.49
CA ASP A 788 -23.07 -10.81 1.54
C ASP A 788 -22.45 -11.83 2.51
N LEU A 789 -21.12 -11.99 2.51
CA LEU A 789 -20.38 -12.80 3.49
C LEU A 789 -20.65 -12.34 4.94
N GLN A 790 -20.85 -11.04 5.18
CA GLN A 790 -21.22 -10.51 6.50
C GLN A 790 -22.67 -10.81 6.91
N ARG A 791 -23.58 -11.00 5.95
CA ARG A 791 -25.01 -11.31 6.21
C ARG A 791 -25.28 -12.81 6.31
N HIS A 792 -24.58 -13.60 5.49
CA HIS A 792 -24.94 -14.99 5.18
C HIS A 792 -23.80 -16.00 5.36
N GLY A 793 -22.58 -15.55 5.69
CA GLY A 793 -21.50 -16.46 6.08
C GLY A 793 -21.80 -17.19 7.41
N PRO A 794 -21.10 -18.29 7.71
CA PRO A 794 -21.09 -18.90 9.04
C PRO A 794 -20.83 -17.84 10.11
N ARG A 795 -21.71 -17.79 11.11
CA ARG A 795 -21.45 -17.00 12.32
C ARG A 795 -20.28 -17.62 13.06
N SER A 796 -19.35 -16.79 13.53
CA SER A 796 -18.46 -17.18 14.62
C SER A 796 -19.32 -17.63 15.81
N GLN A 797 -18.99 -18.78 16.41
CA GLN A 797 -19.47 -19.12 17.75
C GLN A 797 -18.70 -18.30 18.79
N GLU A 798 -18.91 -16.98 18.75
CA GLU A 798 -18.73 -16.14 19.93
C GLU A 798 -19.77 -16.60 20.95
N GLY A 799 -19.30 -16.96 22.16
CA GLY A 799 -19.94 -18.01 22.95
C GLY A 799 -21.36 -17.71 23.42
N GLU A 800 -22.20 -18.76 23.39
CA GLU A 800 -23.40 -18.82 24.21
C GLU A 800 -22.98 -18.81 25.69
N VAL A 801 -23.06 -17.64 26.32
CA VAL A 801 -23.09 -17.54 27.78
C VAL A 801 -24.52 -17.89 28.21
N GLU A 802 -24.76 -19.15 28.56
CA GLU A 802 -26.02 -19.58 29.18
C GLU A 802 -26.26 -18.78 30.48
N GLU A 803 -27.50 -18.33 30.70
CA GLU A 803 -27.92 -17.73 31.97
C GLU A 803 -28.08 -18.80 33.05
N LEU A 804 -27.13 -18.87 33.99
CA LEU A 804 -27.20 -19.64 35.25
C LEU A 804 -26.53 -18.89 36.42
#